data_AF-A0A2E3P3S5-F1
#
_entry.id   AF-A0A2E3P3S5-F1
#
_cell.length_a   1.000
_cell.length_b   1.000
_cell.length_c   1.000
_cell.angle_alpha   90.00
_cell.angle_beta   90.00
_cell.angle_gamma   90.00
#
_symmetry.space_group_name_H-M   'P 1'
#
loop_
_entity.id
_entity.type
_entity.pdbx_description
1 polymer ?
#
loop_
_entity_poly.entity_id
_entity_poly.type
_entity_poly.pdbx_seq_one_letter_code
_entity_poly.pdbx_strand_id
1 'polypeptide(L)'
;MKKRIVPNGIAVDQAATLPSPLRGGSQTGSHRPGCRPSDSRRKWGLHLVRRNGVFYFRRRWTTPLRKNGAPEFLSVSLRTNILSEAVKRSADLLTAVEAGERNMLIELQESPVNSGRIQEMLKELVRQAFVRMIARQESDLSIGNSDPHLSKIIAESDRIRAAQKARDWSVAMPFAGEIARKNGMDLDDLAAPAVARQVLALIRQLNDLSLSVEQNFEDPLNAGREILLGHGISPTREALKPPMQLSEAIEKACSEAPRDVEIKIRVIGKLALAFFGDIPASAIVLEQSFEFLHLVWMLPKAWGKSHGRNRHGQVGKELCPHNEILQANTNDAKLISEITNLDTMSIPDKRRRLVQELTPRITDGYLFTQRDMFNRILRAALGKKRVARDLDDEDRILPSHAQLNSRMRAWHKAQKTPCGLPMRVSRPKRRMSWSLERLSKLLSSPIYFGTSSQSQRSRKATASRRYITRDAIYWVPLIMITMGVRPEEILQATVADVIRRDGILCLFIGDEEDSMLKNEQSRRVLPIPQILLELGFREWIVARKKAGETWLFPEIQPDKNHGRRSQIFGDRLRNLLRTLKLHSEREDIYAMRRTLSSKLMQLGIDTGTRQKILGHLEGTTIDRHYTDHGLLELKDILDALDYGIIVGRDRRFDFPIITGSSALLLTALDVELALTDQREVSAVLLRDSETDEIIFEATISGQKAPSEPPWGECASLDAVEVATRILSLSRQYSLTMPANEEATAALEHLLILVDDKPFYNQMRRDERRAHGDQATLDNNLEHEPISEADNAALRTAYLGRGDLVICLFPTRSSGSAPRPGLIVDTRTLAGQTYLDVAWGGPMNASGVVPHELSLVQPKEMIEAQVDIPTRFNLRRRILVPEKSKAYLHGRLGHIGDSACARLGECLLHAGDVSPVPIQETGRPARALTIERRRTKSVRPGLSR
;
A
#
# COMPACT_ATOMS: atom_id res chain seq x y z
N MET A 1 18.78 -49.53 33.34
CA MET A 1 19.41 -49.86 32.04
C MET A 1 18.40 -49.65 30.93
N LYS A 2 18.57 -48.60 30.12
CA LYS A 2 17.56 -48.08 29.17
C LYS A 2 17.36 -49.01 27.96
N LYS A 3 16.24 -49.74 27.91
CA LYS A 3 15.74 -50.41 26.70
C LYS A 3 15.21 -49.34 25.72
N ARG A 4 16.03 -48.89 24.78
CA ARG A 4 15.57 -48.07 23.63
C ARG A 4 15.17 -49.00 22.50
N ILE A 5 13.87 -49.05 22.23
CA ILE A 5 13.28 -49.74 21.07
C ILE A 5 13.34 -48.78 19.87
N VAL A 6 13.72 -49.32 18.71
CA VAL A 6 13.99 -48.63 17.44
C VAL A 6 12.80 -48.83 16.48
N PRO A 7 12.51 -47.89 15.56
CA PRO A 7 11.36 -47.97 14.64
C PRO A 7 11.65 -48.92 13.47
N ASN A 8 10.80 -49.94 13.27
CA ASN A 8 11.00 -50.95 12.23
C ASN A 8 10.34 -50.58 10.89
N GLY A 9 11.16 -50.14 9.93
CA GLY A 9 10.86 -50.07 8.50
C GLY A 9 11.27 -51.32 7.69
N ILE A 10 11.91 -52.32 8.32
CA ILE A 10 12.41 -53.52 7.64
C ILE A 10 11.98 -54.74 8.45
N ALA A 11 11.32 -55.69 7.80
CA ALA A 11 10.99 -56.98 8.42
C ALA A 11 12.30 -57.70 8.75
N VAL A 12 12.68 -57.68 10.03
CA VAL A 12 13.79 -58.45 10.57
C VAL A 12 13.29 -59.11 11.84
N ASP A 13 12.98 -60.39 11.73
CA ASP A 13 12.61 -61.19 12.90
C ASP A 13 13.78 -61.24 13.88
N GLN A 14 13.44 -60.98 15.15
CA GLN A 14 14.23 -61.18 16.37
C GLN A 14 15.57 -60.42 16.47
N ALA A 15 15.52 -59.25 17.12
CA ALA A 15 16.70 -58.57 17.66
C ALA A 15 16.71 -58.70 19.20
N ALA A 16 17.61 -59.55 19.71
CA ALA A 16 17.99 -59.56 21.12
C ALA A 16 18.97 -58.41 21.40
N THR A 17 18.68 -57.59 22.40
CA THR A 17 19.60 -56.56 22.91
C THR A 17 20.62 -57.21 23.83
N LEU A 18 21.92 -56.99 23.60
CA LEU A 18 22.99 -57.35 24.54
C LEU A 18 23.77 -56.10 25.00
N PRO A 19 24.22 -56.07 26.28
CA PRO A 19 24.82 -54.90 26.91
C PRO A 19 26.24 -54.62 26.43
N SER A 20 26.60 -53.33 26.41
CA SER A 20 27.97 -52.84 26.24
C SER A 20 28.78 -53.04 27.53
N PRO A 21 30.02 -53.58 27.49
CA PRO A 21 30.89 -53.55 28.64
C PRO A 21 31.38 -52.12 28.88
N LEU A 22 31.33 -51.71 30.14
CA LEU A 22 31.91 -50.49 30.67
C LEU A 22 33.44 -50.50 30.56
N ARG A 23 33.99 -49.29 30.45
CA ARG A 23 35.39 -48.83 30.52
C ARG A 23 36.19 -48.75 29.21
N GLY A 24 36.54 -47.49 28.88
CA GLY A 24 37.85 -47.07 28.39
C GLY A 24 38.11 -47.24 26.89
N GLY A 25 37.90 -46.18 26.11
CA GLY A 25 38.43 -46.10 24.75
C GLY A 25 37.61 -45.22 23.82
N SER A 26 37.81 -43.90 23.91
CA SER A 26 37.44 -42.98 22.83
C SER A 26 38.20 -43.35 21.56
N GLN A 27 37.49 -43.63 20.47
CA GLN A 27 38.03 -43.50 19.11
C GLN A 27 36.97 -42.88 18.20
N THR A 28 36.77 -41.58 18.36
CA THR A 28 36.42 -40.70 17.24
C THR A 28 37.70 -40.38 16.47
N GLY A 29 37.76 -40.77 15.20
CA GLY A 29 38.83 -40.39 14.29
C GLY A 29 38.26 -40.07 12.91
N SER A 30 38.08 -38.79 12.64
CA SER A 30 37.88 -38.19 11.33
C SER A 30 39.05 -38.48 10.38
N HIS A 31 38.78 -38.51 9.08
CA HIS A 31 39.73 -38.68 7.97
C HIS A 31 41.10 -37.97 8.14
N ARG A 32 42.20 -38.74 8.03
CA ARG A 32 43.45 -38.41 7.30
C ARG A 32 44.17 -39.73 6.95
N PRO A 33 44.73 -39.92 5.73
CA PRO A 33 45.50 -41.12 5.40
C PRO A 33 46.93 -40.94 5.91
N GLY A 34 47.22 -41.50 7.09
CA GLY A 34 48.56 -41.72 7.61
C GLY A 34 48.71 -43.19 7.97
N CYS A 35 49.58 -43.89 7.24
CA CYS A 35 49.81 -45.33 7.37
C CYS A 35 50.14 -45.76 8.81
N ARG A 36 49.32 -46.67 9.35
CA ARG A 36 49.78 -47.77 10.21
C ARG A 36 49.19 -49.08 9.67
N PRO A 37 49.92 -50.20 9.69
CA PRO A 37 49.48 -51.43 9.05
C PRO A 37 48.29 -51.99 9.82
N SER A 38 47.14 -52.07 9.17
CA SER A 38 46.02 -52.81 9.69
C SER A 38 46.35 -54.30 9.67
N ASP A 39 46.01 -54.96 10.77
CA ASP A 39 46.01 -56.41 10.90
C ASP A 39 45.23 -57.04 9.72
N SER A 40 45.91 -57.86 8.90
CA SER A 40 45.50 -58.28 7.56
C SER A 40 44.38 -59.32 7.51
N ARG A 41 43.63 -59.51 8.62
CA ARG A 41 42.63 -60.58 8.79
C ARG A 41 41.17 -60.13 8.96
N ARG A 42 40.79 -58.92 8.54
CA ARG A 42 39.36 -58.55 8.40
C ARG A 42 39.04 -58.08 6.98
N LYS A 43 38.98 -59.02 6.04
CA LYS A 43 38.37 -58.84 4.71
C LYS A 43 36.88 -59.21 4.72
N TRP A 44 36.12 -58.75 5.70
CA TRP A 44 34.67 -58.86 5.67
C TRP A 44 34.11 -57.46 5.43
N GLY A 45 33.13 -57.29 4.53
CA GLY A 45 32.64 -55.98 4.08
C GLY A 45 32.35 -54.99 5.21
N LEU A 46 32.31 -53.68 4.89
CA LEU A 46 32.30 -52.52 5.81
C LEU A 46 31.27 -52.55 6.96
N HIS A 47 30.31 -53.49 6.93
CA HIS A 47 29.18 -53.60 7.86
C HIS A 47 29.03 -54.97 8.52
N LEU A 48 30.03 -55.86 8.46
CA LEU A 48 29.98 -57.20 9.06
C LEU A 48 30.77 -57.29 10.38
N VAL A 49 30.13 -57.84 11.41
CA VAL A 49 30.74 -58.12 12.72
C VAL A 49 30.44 -59.55 13.11
N ARG A 50 31.45 -60.34 13.49
CA ARG A 50 31.25 -61.72 13.99
C ARG A 50 31.28 -61.73 15.52
N ARG A 51 30.28 -62.35 16.15
CA ARG A 51 30.20 -62.57 17.60
C ARG A 51 29.57 -63.93 17.90
N ASN A 52 30.18 -64.69 18.80
CA ASN A 52 29.70 -66.01 19.24
C ASN A 52 29.36 -66.95 18.06
N GLY A 53 30.25 -67.01 17.07
CA GLY A 53 30.08 -67.86 15.89
C GLY A 53 29.13 -67.33 14.81
N VAL A 54 28.27 -66.34 15.10
CA VAL A 54 27.26 -65.79 14.18
C VAL A 54 27.69 -64.42 13.63
N PHE A 55 27.38 -64.16 12.36
CA PHE A 55 27.59 -62.86 11.73
C PHE A 55 26.43 -61.90 11.99
N TYR A 56 26.76 -60.63 12.22
CA TYR A 56 25.86 -59.52 12.42
C TYR A 56 26.15 -58.42 11.40
N PHE A 57 25.09 -57.81 10.88
CA PHE A 57 25.16 -56.54 10.17
C PHE A 57 25.22 -55.41 11.20
N ARG A 58 26.14 -54.45 11.04
CA ARG A 58 26.25 -53.26 11.89
C ARG A 58 26.58 -52.02 11.05
N ARG A 59 25.68 -51.04 11.05
CA ARG A 59 25.83 -49.76 10.33
C ARG A 59 25.40 -48.59 11.20
N ARG A 60 26.04 -47.43 11.06
CA ARG A 60 25.67 -46.21 11.78
C ARG A 60 24.54 -45.49 11.04
N TRP A 61 23.51 -45.05 11.75
CA TRP A 61 22.43 -44.25 11.14
C TRP A 61 22.93 -42.85 10.74
N THR A 62 22.33 -42.26 9.71
CA THR A 62 22.66 -40.90 9.24
C THR A 62 22.33 -39.82 10.27
N THR A 63 23.04 -38.69 10.23
CA THR A 63 22.82 -37.58 11.18
C THR A 63 21.36 -37.08 11.20
N PRO A 64 20.66 -36.89 10.07
CA PRO A 64 19.26 -36.47 10.07
C PRO A 64 18.33 -37.46 10.77
N LEU A 65 18.49 -38.77 10.55
CA LEU A 65 17.66 -39.78 11.21
C LEU A 65 17.96 -39.89 12.71
N ARG A 66 19.23 -39.72 13.12
CA ARG A 66 19.60 -39.67 14.54
C ARG A 66 19.01 -38.45 15.26
N LYS A 67 18.98 -37.29 14.61
CA LYS A 67 18.29 -36.09 15.15
C LYS A 67 16.79 -36.32 15.33
N ASN A 68 16.20 -37.21 14.53
CA ASN A 68 14.80 -37.63 14.61
C ASN A 68 14.56 -38.90 15.45
N GLY A 69 15.50 -39.26 16.33
CA GLY A 69 15.30 -40.32 17.34
C GLY A 69 15.79 -41.72 16.97
N ALA A 70 16.44 -41.92 15.82
CA ALA A 70 17.09 -43.19 15.49
C ALA A 70 18.30 -43.48 16.43
N PRO A 71 18.58 -44.76 16.76
CA PRO A 71 19.74 -45.12 17.59
C PRO A 71 21.05 -44.80 16.87
N GLU A 72 22.18 -44.92 17.57
CA GLU A 72 23.47 -44.62 16.93
C GLU A 72 23.87 -45.66 15.87
N PHE A 73 23.59 -46.94 16.14
CA PHE A 73 23.88 -48.04 15.22
C PHE A 73 22.64 -48.93 15.00
N LEU A 74 22.42 -49.33 13.75
CA LEU A 74 21.60 -50.49 13.38
C LEU A 74 22.46 -51.74 13.55
N SER A 75 21.98 -52.72 14.33
CA SER A 75 22.63 -54.03 14.44
C SER A 75 21.62 -55.16 14.29
N VAL A 76 21.87 -56.06 13.35
CA VAL A 76 20.95 -57.14 12.96
C VAL A 76 21.73 -58.46 12.89
N SER A 77 21.24 -59.51 13.53
CA SER A 77 21.80 -60.86 13.36
C SER A 77 21.51 -61.38 11.96
N LEU A 78 22.54 -61.84 11.25
CA LEU A 78 22.39 -62.46 9.95
C LEU A 78 22.07 -63.95 10.04
N ARG A 79 21.97 -64.51 11.26
CA ARG A 79 21.60 -65.92 11.53
C ARG A 79 22.37 -66.94 10.68
N THR A 80 23.65 -66.67 10.43
CA THR A 80 24.55 -67.58 9.72
C THR A 80 25.95 -67.46 10.30
N ASN A 81 26.65 -68.58 10.35
CA ASN A 81 28.07 -68.68 10.67
C ASN A 81 28.94 -68.82 9.41
N ILE A 82 28.32 -68.93 8.24
CA ILE A 82 28.97 -69.03 6.93
C ILE A 82 29.17 -67.63 6.38
N LEU A 83 30.41 -67.30 6.04
CA LEU A 83 30.74 -65.97 5.59
C LEU A 83 30.08 -65.61 4.25
N SER A 84 30.21 -66.44 3.22
CA SER A 84 29.72 -66.12 1.88
C SER A 84 28.22 -65.76 1.90
N GLU A 85 27.47 -66.51 2.71
CA GLU A 85 26.08 -66.24 3.00
C GLU A 85 25.88 -64.96 3.83
N ALA A 86 26.71 -64.72 4.86
CA ALA A 86 26.68 -63.48 5.62
C ALA A 86 26.96 -62.24 4.75
N VAL A 87 27.90 -62.33 3.80
CA VAL A 87 28.22 -61.26 2.85
C VAL A 87 27.02 -60.97 1.95
N LYS A 88 26.39 -62.01 1.38
CA LYS A 88 25.18 -61.86 0.58
C LYS A 88 24.03 -61.24 1.37
N ARG A 89 23.69 -61.81 2.54
CA ARG A 89 22.64 -61.28 3.43
C ARG A 89 22.93 -59.85 3.89
N SER A 90 24.20 -59.50 4.10
CA SER A 90 24.60 -58.14 4.48
C SER A 90 24.44 -57.13 3.34
N ALA A 91 24.67 -57.53 2.09
CA ALA A 91 24.50 -56.69 0.91
C ALA A 91 23.01 -56.47 0.59
N ASP A 92 22.21 -57.52 0.68
CA ASP A 92 20.75 -57.44 0.52
C ASP A 92 20.14 -56.53 1.61
N LEU A 93 20.57 -56.70 2.86
CA LEU A 93 20.13 -55.86 3.97
C LEU A 93 20.62 -54.42 3.83
N LEU A 94 21.85 -54.19 3.36
CA LEU A 94 22.35 -52.84 3.11
C LEU A 94 21.47 -52.11 2.08
N THR A 95 21.16 -52.78 0.97
CA THR A 95 20.32 -52.23 -0.11
C THR A 95 18.91 -51.90 0.39
N ALA A 96 18.31 -52.80 1.17
CA ALA A 96 17.00 -52.57 1.80
C ALA A 96 17.03 -51.43 2.82
N VAL A 97 18.10 -51.31 3.62
CA VAL A 97 18.29 -50.21 4.57
C VAL A 97 18.45 -48.88 3.84
N GLU A 98 19.26 -48.81 2.79
CA GLU A 98 19.46 -47.59 2.02
C GLU A 98 18.19 -47.14 1.28
N ALA A 99 17.42 -48.08 0.72
CA ALA A 99 16.12 -47.78 0.12
C ALA A 99 15.12 -47.27 1.18
N GLY A 100 15.06 -47.92 2.34
CA GLY A 100 14.24 -47.48 3.47
C GLY A 100 14.66 -46.10 4.00
N GLU A 101 15.96 -45.83 4.09
CA GLU A 101 16.50 -44.53 4.48
C GLU A 101 16.09 -43.42 3.49
N ARG A 102 16.23 -43.67 2.18
CA ARG A 102 15.79 -42.71 1.15
C ARG A 102 14.29 -42.45 1.25
N ASN A 103 13.47 -43.48 1.37
CA ASN A 103 12.02 -43.32 1.49
C ASN A 103 11.64 -42.56 2.77
N MET A 104 12.28 -42.85 3.90
CA MET A 104 12.05 -42.09 5.14
C MET A 104 12.51 -40.63 5.04
N LEU A 105 13.61 -40.36 4.34
CA LEU A 105 14.10 -38.99 4.13
C LEU A 105 13.21 -38.21 3.14
N ILE A 106 12.70 -38.86 2.11
CA ILE A 106 11.70 -38.30 1.18
C ILE A 106 10.40 -38.04 1.92
N GLU A 107 9.87 -38.99 2.70
CA GLU A 107 8.70 -38.78 3.57
C GLU A 107 8.89 -37.60 4.54
N LEU A 108 10.09 -37.41 5.09
CA LEU A 108 10.41 -36.28 5.97
C LEU A 108 10.55 -34.95 5.21
N GLN A 109 10.95 -34.98 3.94
CA GLN A 109 11.04 -33.79 3.07
C GLN A 109 9.68 -33.40 2.47
N GLU A 110 8.83 -34.38 2.18
CA GLU A 110 7.53 -34.21 1.54
C GLU A 110 6.36 -34.09 2.54
N SER A 111 6.60 -34.29 3.84
CA SER A 111 5.54 -34.13 4.85
C SER A 111 5.08 -32.66 4.87
N PRO A 112 3.82 -32.36 4.50
CA PRO A 112 3.29 -31.00 4.46
C PRO A 112 3.04 -30.43 5.87
N VAL A 113 3.42 -31.16 6.92
CA VAL A 113 3.11 -30.81 8.29
C VAL A 113 4.18 -29.86 8.83
N ASN A 114 3.79 -28.59 8.85
CA ASN A 114 4.43 -27.46 9.51
C ASN A 114 5.20 -27.85 10.79
N SER A 115 6.53 -27.96 10.69
CA SER A 115 7.44 -28.44 11.74
C SER A 115 7.28 -27.72 13.08
N GLY A 116 6.92 -26.44 13.06
CA GLY A 116 6.68 -25.63 14.26
C GLY A 116 5.44 -26.05 15.06
N ARG A 117 4.33 -26.38 14.39
CA ARG A 117 3.11 -26.84 15.09
C ARG A 117 3.31 -28.20 15.75
N ILE A 118 4.01 -29.11 15.07
CA ILE A 118 4.40 -30.40 15.66
C ILE A 118 5.25 -30.16 16.91
N GLN A 119 6.27 -29.30 16.82
CA GLN A 119 7.14 -29.00 17.96
C GLN A 119 6.37 -28.41 19.15
N GLU A 120 5.45 -27.47 18.94
CA GLU A 120 4.63 -26.90 20.02
C GLU A 120 3.62 -27.93 20.57
N MET A 121 3.04 -28.81 19.74
CA MET A 121 2.23 -29.94 20.19
C MET A 121 3.04 -30.93 21.06
N LEU A 122 4.23 -31.32 20.62
CA LEU A 122 5.13 -32.22 21.37
C LEU A 122 5.56 -31.56 22.69
N LYS A 123 5.87 -30.26 22.66
CA LYS A 123 6.18 -29.47 23.85
C LYS A 123 5.00 -29.46 24.84
N GLU A 124 3.78 -29.30 24.35
CA GLU A 124 2.58 -29.33 25.18
C GLU A 124 2.31 -30.73 25.78
N LEU A 125 2.58 -31.81 25.01
CA LEU A 125 2.55 -33.18 25.53
C LEU A 125 3.53 -33.38 26.68
N VAL A 126 4.77 -32.90 26.54
CA VAL A 126 5.77 -32.90 27.61
C VAL A 126 5.25 -32.11 28.80
N ARG A 127 4.79 -30.87 28.60
CA ARG A 127 4.29 -30.01 29.68
C ARG A 127 3.19 -30.70 30.49
N GLN A 128 2.18 -31.27 29.82
CA GLN A 128 1.07 -31.95 30.49
C GLN A 128 1.49 -33.23 31.21
N ALA A 129 2.49 -33.97 30.70
CA ALA A 129 3.02 -35.13 31.40
C ALA A 129 3.71 -34.73 32.72
N PHE A 130 4.51 -33.67 32.72
CA PHE A 130 5.17 -33.16 33.93
C PHE A 130 4.18 -32.60 34.96
N VAL A 131 3.17 -31.86 34.50
CA VAL A 131 2.10 -31.39 35.39
C VAL A 131 1.37 -32.57 36.05
N ARG A 132 1.09 -33.64 35.29
CA ARG A 132 0.45 -34.86 35.83
C ARG A 132 1.34 -35.58 36.86
N MET A 133 2.64 -35.72 36.58
CA MET A 133 3.59 -36.34 37.52
C MET A 133 3.70 -35.53 38.83
N ILE A 134 3.81 -34.21 38.76
CA ILE A 134 3.88 -33.35 39.93
C ILE A 134 2.58 -33.41 40.75
N ALA A 135 1.43 -33.24 40.09
CA ALA A 135 0.13 -33.31 40.76
C ALA A 135 -0.12 -34.68 41.42
N ARG A 136 0.43 -35.76 40.84
CA ARG A 136 0.36 -37.10 41.41
C ARG A 136 1.20 -37.23 42.68
N GLN A 137 2.42 -36.72 42.70
CA GLN A 137 3.26 -36.71 43.90
C GLN A 137 2.69 -35.82 45.01
N GLU A 138 2.00 -34.75 44.64
CA GLU A 138 1.35 -33.83 45.58
C GLU A 138 -0.03 -34.32 46.06
N SER A 139 -0.54 -35.43 45.51
CA SER A 139 -1.84 -35.99 45.92
C SER A 139 -1.73 -36.77 47.23
N ASP A 140 -2.69 -36.59 48.14
CA ASP A 140 -2.78 -37.28 49.45
C ASP A 140 -3.06 -38.80 49.37
N LEU A 141 -2.86 -39.43 48.21
CA LEU A 141 -3.17 -40.84 47.99
C LEU A 141 -2.21 -41.74 48.78
N SER A 142 -2.79 -42.67 49.56
CA SER A 142 -2.03 -43.58 50.43
C SER A 142 -0.97 -44.39 49.66
N ILE A 143 0.21 -44.54 50.27
CA ILE A 143 1.43 -45.22 49.79
C ILE A 143 1.19 -46.63 49.19
N GLY A 144 0.05 -47.28 49.48
CA GLY A 144 -0.30 -48.63 48.99
C GLY A 144 -1.02 -48.75 47.63
N ASN A 145 -1.39 -47.64 46.96
CA ASN A 145 -2.20 -47.68 45.72
C ASN A 145 -1.40 -47.44 44.41
N SER A 146 -0.07 -47.57 44.42
CA SER A 146 0.77 -47.31 43.24
C SER A 146 0.76 -48.44 42.20
N ASP A 147 0.55 -49.70 42.60
CA ASP A 147 0.64 -50.87 41.70
C ASP A 147 -0.32 -50.86 40.50
N PRO A 148 -1.62 -50.48 40.65
CA PRO A 148 -2.53 -50.38 39.51
C PRO A 148 -2.13 -49.28 38.51
N HIS A 149 -1.56 -48.19 39.03
CA HIS A 149 -1.09 -47.07 38.21
C HIS A 149 0.14 -47.47 37.38
N LEU A 150 1.13 -48.11 38.01
CA LEU A 150 2.33 -48.61 37.33
C LEU A 150 1.99 -49.65 36.27
N SER A 151 1.08 -50.58 36.57
CA SER A 151 0.60 -51.58 35.62
C SER A 151 -0.07 -50.94 34.40
N LYS A 152 -0.81 -49.85 34.59
CA LYS A 152 -1.41 -49.09 33.49
C LYS A 152 -0.36 -48.46 32.58
N ILE A 153 0.68 -47.83 33.14
CA ILE A 153 1.79 -47.22 32.36
C ILE A 153 2.55 -48.27 31.56
N ILE A 154 2.80 -49.44 32.16
CA ILE A 154 3.47 -50.57 31.50
C ILE A 154 2.61 -51.09 30.34
N ALA A 155 1.32 -51.35 30.57
CA ALA A 155 0.39 -51.80 29.54
C ALA A 155 0.28 -50.80 28.38
N GLU A 156 0.26 -49.50 28.68
CA GLU A 156 0.27 -48.45 27.67
C GLU A 156 1.56 -48.45 26.83
N SER A 157 2.71 -48.59 27.48
CA SER A 157 4.01 -48.67 26.82
C SER A 157 4.13 -49.90 25.93
N ASP A 158 3.56 -51.04 26.35
CA ASP A 158 3.52 -52.26 25.57
C ASP A 158 2.60 -52.13 24.35
N ARG A 159 1.44 -51.49 24.52
CA ARG A 159 0.53 -51.14 23.40
C ARG A 159 1.23 -50.29 22.35
N ILE A 160 1.99 -49.28 22.77
CA ILE A 160 2.76 -48.42 21.85
C ILE A 160 3.82 -49.21 21.08
N ARG A 161 4.54 -50.13 21.75
CA ARG A 161 5.54 -50.99 21.08
C ARG A 161 4.89 -51.92 20.06
N ALA A 162 3.74 -52.51 20.41
CA ALA A 162 2.98 -53.36 19.50
C ALA A 162 2.52 -52.57 18.27
N ALA A 163 2.00 -51.36 18.45
CA ALA A 163 1.59 -50.46 17.37
C ALA A 163 2.76 -50.08 16.45
N GLN A 164 3.91 -49.71 17.02
CA GLN A 164 5.13 -49.40 16.25
C GLN A 164 5.63 -50.62 15.45
N LYS A 165 5.49 -51.84 15.98
CA LYS A 165 5.86 -53.08 15.29
C LYS A 165 4.88 -53.40 14.15
N ALA A 166 3.58 -53.17 14.38
CA ALA A 166 2.52 -53.39 13.40
C ALA A 166 2.36 -52.25 12.37
N ARG A 167 3.10 -51.14 12.54
CA ARG A 167 2.95 -49.89 11.76
C ARG A 167 1.54 -49.30 11.84
N ASP A 168 0.88 -49.50 12.98
CA ASP A 168 -0.42 -48.91 13.26
C ASP A 168 -0.23 -47.50 13.84
N TRP A 169 -0.31 -46.49 12.96
CA TRP A 169 -0.11 -45.09 13.32
C TRP A 169 -1.35 -44.43 13.95
N SER A 170 -2.53 -45.06 13.80
CA SER A 170 -3.78 -44.58 14.40
C SER A 170 -3.71 -44.51 15.93
N VAL A 171 -2.83 -45.32 16.53
CA VAL A 171 -2.57 -45.37 17.97
C VAL A 171 -2.00 -44.05 18.53
N ALA A 172 -1.52 -43.13 17.69
CA ALA A 172 -1.14 -41.79 18.14
C ALA A 172 -2.34 -40.92 18.55
N MET A 173 -3.53 -41.15 17.98
CA MET A 173 -4.71 -40.31 18.17
C MET A 173 -5.22 -40.26 19.62
N PRO A 174 -5.33 -41.38 20.35
CA PRO A 174 -5.76 -41.34 21.76
C PRO A 174 -4.80 -40.57 22.69
N PHE A 175 -3.52 -40.47 22.34
CA PHE A 175 -2.52 -39.79 23.17
C PHE A 175 -2.40 -38.30 22.88
N ALA A 176 -2.50 -37.91 21.61
CA ALA A 176 -2.22 -36.57 21.16
C ALA A 176 -3.39 -35.86 20.47
N GLY A 177 -4.50 -36.55 20.19
CA GLY A 177 -5.61 -36.01 19.39
C GLY A 177 -6.24 -34.74 19.96
N GLU A 178 -6.46 -34.69 21.28
CA GLU A 178 -7.01 -33.48 21.91
C GLU A 178 -6.03 -32.30 21.83
N ILE A 179 -4.74 -32.56 22.05
CA ILE A 179 -3.69 -31.53 22.02
C ILE A 179 -3.44 -31.07 20.58
N ALA A 180 -3.43 -31.99 19.61
CA ALA A 180 -3.34 -31.69 18.19
C ALA A 180 -4.48 -30.76 17.77
N ARG A 181 -5.74 -31.09 18.11
CA ARG A 181 -6.91 -30.25 17.83
C ARG A 181 -6.79 -28.86 18.49
N LYS A 182 -6.35 -28.80 19.76
CA LYS A 182 -6.11 -27.52 20.48
C LYS A 182 -4.98 -26.68 19.86
N ASN A 183 -4.04 -27.31 19.14
CA ASN A 183 -2.99 -26.63 18.37
C ASN A 183 -3.38 -26.40 16.89
N GLY A 184 -4.64 -26.64 16.53
CA GLY A 184 -5.17 -26.44 15.18
C GLY A 184 -4.63 -27.43 14.14
N MET A 185 -4.19 -28.62 14.55
CA MET A 185 -3.79 -29.70 13.65
C MET A 185 -4.98 -30.64 13.36
N ASP A 186 -5.06 -31.15 12.14
CA ASP A 186 -6.04 -32.17 11.77
C ASP A 186 -5.65 -33.54 12.36
N LEU A 187 -6.66 -34.39 12.57
CA LEU A 187 -6.48 -35.76 13.03
C LEU A 187 -5.76 -36.63 11.97
N ASP A 188 -5.96 -36.34 10.70
CA ASP A 188 -5.27 -37.01 9.59
C ASP A 188 -3.78 -36.68 9.57
N ASP A 189 -3.41 -35.42 9.87
CA ASP A 189 -2.00 -35.01 10.03
C ASP A 189 -1.31 -35.75 11.18
N LEU A 190 -2.05 -36.01 12.26
CA LEU A 190 -1.53 -36.74 13.41
C LEU A 190 -1.30 -38.23 13.10
N ALA A 191 -2.14 -38.82 12.26
CA ALA A 191 -2.00 -40.19 11.78
C ALA A 191 -0.88 -40.37 10.73
N ALA A 192 -0.34 -39.26 10.20
CA ALA A 192 0.78 -39.31 9.27
C ALA A 192 1.99 -40.03 9.89
N PRO A 193 2.61 -40.99 9.18
CA PRO A 193 3.65 -41.85 9.76
C PRO A 193 4.81 -41.09 10.42
N ALA A 194 5.25 -39.97 9.85
CA ALA A 194 6.35 -39.16 10.38
C ALA A 194 6.01 -38.50 11.72
N VAL A 195 4.76 -38.03 11.88
CA VAL A 195 4.28 -37.34 13.09
C VAL A 195 3.93 -38.36 14.17
N ALA A 196 3.16 -39.39 13.81
CA ALA A 196 2.75 -40.47 14.71
C ALA A 196 3.98 -41.17 15.33
N ARG A 197 5.05 -41.40 14.56
CA ARG A 197 6.30 -41.97 15.09
C ARG A 197 6.91 -41.10 16.19
N GLN A 198 6.97 -39.78 15.98
CA GLN A 198 7.53 -38.84 16.97
C GLN A 198 6.68 -38.80 18.24
N VAL A 199 5.36 -38.71 18.09
CA VAL A 199 4.40 -38.73 19.20
C VAL A 199 4.55 -40.00 20.02
N LEU A 200 4.46 -41.18 19.38
CA LEU A 200 4.54 -42.46 20.07
C LEU A 200 5.91 -42.67 20.74
N ALA A 201 7.00 -42.22 20.11
CA ALA A 201 8.33 -42.26 20.72
C ALA A 201 8.43 -41.37 21.96
N LEU A 202 7.87 -40.15 21.89
CA LEU A 202 7.84 -39.21 23.01
C LEU A 202 6.98 -39.72 24.17
N ILE A 203 5.77 -40.21 23.91
CA ILE A 203 4.90 -40.80 24.94
C ILE A 203 5.61 -41.95 25.65
N ARG A 204 6.29 -42.83 24.90
CA ARG A 204 7.07 -43.91 25.51
C ARG A 204 8.19 -43.39 26.41
N GLN A 205 8.91 -42.33 26.00
CA GLN A 205 9.93 -41.70 26.84
C GLN A 205 9.33 -41.08 28.11
N LEU A 206 8.15 -40.47 28.01
CA LEU A 206 7.44 -39.89 29.15
C LEU A 206 6.91 -40.98 30.10
N ASN A 207 6.44 -42.11 29.58
CA ASN A 207 6.02 -43.26 30.38
C ASN A 207 7.20 -43.93 31.09
N ASP A 208 8.34 -44.09 30.41
CA ASP A 208 9.59 -44.57 31.02
C ASP A 208 10.04 -43.64 32.15
N LEU A 209 9.91 -42.31 31.98
CA LEU A 209 10.20 -41.32 33.03
C LEU A 209 9.21 -41.41 34.19
N SER A 210 7.90 -41.46 33.92
CA SER A 210 6.86 -41.56 34.93
C SER A 210 7.04 -42.81 35.80
N LEU A 211 7.43 -43.93 35.20
CA LEU A 211 7.76 -45.16 35.92
C LEU A 211 8.95 -44.96 36.87
N SER A 212 10.02 -44.30 36.40
CA SER A 212 11.21 -44.01 37.21
C SER A 212 10.91 -43.07 38.38
N VAL A 213 10.15 -42.01 38.12
CA VAL A 213 9.73 -41.01 39.11
C VAL A 213 8.91 -41.66 40.23
N GLU A 214 7.95 -42.52 39.88
CA GLU A 214 7.11 -43.22 40.84
C GLU A 214 7.88 -44.29 41.63
N GLN A 215 8.76 -45.06 40.99
CA GLN A 215 9.52 -46.14 41.66
C GLN A 215 10.59 -45.61 42.61
N ASN A 216 11.27 -44.52 42.24
CA ASN A 216 12.40 -43.98 42.99
C ASN A 216 12.04 -42.74 43.81
N PHE A 217 10.79 -42.26 43.72
CA PHE A 217 10.33 -41.02 44.35
C PHE A 217 11.20 -39.80 43.99
N GLU A 218 11.64 -39.75 42.73
CA GLU A 218 12.48 -38.66 42.21
C GLU A 218 11.64 -37.42 41.88
N ASP A 219 12.20 -36.22 42.04
CA ASP A 219 11.55 -34.99 41.56
C ASP A 219 11.45 -35.01 40.02
N PRO A 220 10.24 -34.94 39.42
CA PRO A 220 10.03 -34.96 37.99
C PRO A 220 10.85 -33.91 37.25
N LEU A 221 11.01 -32.70 37.82
CA LEU A 221 11.76 -31.60 37.19
C LEU A 221 13.25 -31.91 37.07
N ASN A 222 13.80 -32.66 38.03
CA ASN A 222 15.20 -33.08 38.03
C ASN A 222 15.42 -34.33 37.16
N ALA A 223 14.63 -35.39 37.38
CA ALA A 223 14.73 -36.64 36.63
C ALA A 223 14.47 -36.45 35.13
N GLY A 224 13.53 -35.57 34.79
CA GLY A 224 13.11 -35.25 33.43
C GLY A 224 13.82 -34.04 32.80
N ARG A 225 14.84 -33.47 33.43
CA ARG A 225 15.48 -32.21 33.02
C ARG A 225 15.91 -32.20 31.55
N GLU A 226 16.50 -33.28 31.06
CA GLU A 226 16.94 -33.39 29.66
C GLU A 226 15.75 -33.35 28.67
N ILE A 227 14.62 -33.97 29.04
CA ILE A 227 13.41 -34.00 28.21
C ILE A 227 12.81 -32.59 28.11
N LEU A 228 12.74 -31.86 29.24
CA LEU A 228 12.25 -30.49 29.28
C LEU A 228 13.11 -29.54 28.43
N LEU A 229 14.43 -29.57 28.63
CA LEU A 229 15.36 -28.72 27.88
C LEU A 229 15.36 -29.06 26.39
N GLY A 230 15.24 -30.35 26.03
CA GLY A 230 15.13 -30.80 24.65
C GLY A 230 13.90 -30.25 23.90
N HIS A 231 12.85 -29.84 24.63
CA HIS A 231 11.64 -29.21 24.09
C HIS A 231 11.54 -27.72 24.42
N GLY A 232 12.64 -27.09 24.84
CA GLY A 232 12.70 -25.66 25.13
C GLY A 232 11.85 -25.21 26.33
N ILE A 233 11.60 -26.11 27.29
CA ILE A 233 10.92 -25.81 28.56
C ILE A 233 11.99 -25.71 29.66
N SER A 234 12.01 -24.60 30.39
CA SER A 234 12.89 -24.48 31.56
C SER A 234 12.38 -25.40 32.68
N PRO A 235 13.25 -26.13 33.41
CA PRO A 235 12.85 -27.06 34.46
C PRO A 235 12.41 -26.34 35.74
N THR A 236 11.30 -25.62 35.64
CA THR A 236 10.71 -24.78 36.68
C THR A 236 9.19 -24.90 36.63
N ARG A 237 8.51 -24.81 37.78
CA ARG A 237 7.04 -24.87 37.85
C ARG A 237 6.36 -23.77 37.04
N GLU A 238 6.97 -22.58 36.99
CA GLU A 238 6.43 -21.46 36.23
C GLU A 238 6.41 -21.73 34.71
N ALA A 239 7.45 -22.36 34.17
CA ALA A 239 7.50 -22.72 32.75
C ALA A 239 6.51 -23.85 32.37
N LEU A 240 5.90 -24.52 33.36
CA LEU A 240 4.85 -25.52 33.15
C LEU A 240 3.44 -24.92 33.11
N LYS A 241 3.26 -23.61 33.31
CA LYS A 241 1.95 -22.95 33.12
C LYS A 241 1.49 -23.13 31.66
N PRO A 242 0.17 -23.30 31.41
CA PRO A 242 -0.34 -23.45 30.05
C PRO A 242 -0.01 -22.21 29.20
N PRO A 243 0.23 -22.39 27.89
CA PRO A 243 0.45 -21.26 27.00
C PRO A 243 -0.82 -20.42 26.88
N MET A 244 -0.65 -19.09 26.78
CA MET A 244 -1.75 -18.15 26.65
C MET A 244 -2.51 -18.38 25.33
N GLN A 245 -3.83 -18.49 25.43
CA GLN A 245 -4.71 -18.62 24.27
C GLN A 245 -4.78 -17.31 23.49
N LEU A 246 -5.15 -17.38 22.20
CA LEU A 246 -5.26 -16.19 21.37
C LEU A 246 -6.31 -15.21 21.91
N SER A 247 -7.44 -15.70 22.44
CA SER A 247 -8.48 -14.90 23.10
C SER A 247 -7.95 -14.14 24.32
N GLU A 248 -7.21 -14.82 25.19
CA GLU A 248 -6.55 -14.23 26.37
C GLU A 248 -5.49 -13.19 25.96
N ALA A 249 -4.73 -13.48 24.90
CA ALA A 249 -3.73 -12.57 24.35
C ALA A 249 -4.36 -11.28 23.81
N ILE A 250 -5.54 -11.38 23.20
CA ILE A 250 -6.32 -10.23 22.72
C ILE A 250 -6.76 -9.37 23.90
N GLU A 251 -7.36 -9.95 24.93
CA GLU A 251 -7.82 -9.18 26.09
C GLU A 251 -6.67 -8.54 26.86
N LYS A 252 -5.56 -9.26 27.05
CA LYS A 252 -4.35 -8.69 27.63
C LYS A 252 -3.82 -7.51 26.80
N ALA A 253 -3.68 -7.69 25.49
CA ALA A 253 -3.23 -6.62 24.59
C ALA A 253 -4.19 -5.42 24.57
N CYS A 254 -5.50 -5.64 24.75
CA CYS A 254 -6.50 -4.60 24.90
C CYS A 254 -6.33 -3.83 26.21
N SER A 255 -6.16 -4.54 27.34
CA SER A 255 -5.99 -3.93 28.67
C SER A 255 -4.72 -3.07 28.79
N GLU A 256 -3.67 -3.42 28.05
CA GLU A 256 -2.40 -2.67 28.01
C GLU A 256 -2.39 -1.52 26.97
N ALA A 257 -3.46 -1.37 26.18
CA ALA A 257 -3.52 -0.42 25.08
C ALA A 257 -4.42 0.79 25.38
N PRO A 258 -4.08 1.99 24.88
CA PRO A 258 -5.01 3.11 24.86
C PRO A 258 -6.29 2.77 24.08
N ARG A 259 -7.42 3.37 24.47
CA ARG A 259 -8.76 3.06 23.93
C ARG A 259 -8.86 3.07 22.40
N ASP A 260 -8.13 3.95 21.71
CA ASP A 260 -8.17 4.03 20.25
C ASP A 260 -7.34 2.94 19.53
N VAL A 261 -6.35 2.39 20.22
CA VAL A 261 -5.56 1.23 19.79
C VAL A 261 -6.31 -0.05 20.14
N GLU A 262 -6.94 -0.11 21.32
CA GLU A 262 -7.78 -1.22 21.79
C GLU A 262 -8.81 -1.63 20.73
N ILE A 263 -9.57 -0.68 20.18
CA ILE A 263 -10.57 -0.95 19.14
C ILE A 263 -9.94 -1.65 17.92
N LYS A 264 -8.73 -1.24 17.51
CA LYS A 264 -8.04 -1.84 16.36
C LYS A 264 -7.53 -3.24 16.70
N ILE A 265 -7.03 -3.44 17.91
CA ILE A 265 -6.63 -4.75 18.44
C ILE A 265 -7.83 -5.69 18.43
N ARG A 266 -9.00 -5.26 18.92
CA ARG A 266 -10.23 -6.06 18.90
C ARG A 266 -10.66 -6.43 17.49
N VAL A 267 -10.57 -5.50 16.53
CA VAL A 267 -10.93 -5.79 15.13
C VAL A 267 -10.01 -6.85 14.52
N ILE A 268 -8.69 -6.69 14.62
CA ILE A 268 -7.75 -7.69 14.07
C ILE A 268 -7.81 -9.00 14.87
N GLY A 269 -8.07 -8.94 16.18
CA GLY A 269 -8.25 -10.09 17.06
C GLY A 269 -9.48 -10.92 16.69
N LYS A 270 -10.63 -10.29 16.40
CA LYS A 270 -11.81 -10.99 15.88
C LYS A 270 -11.51 -11.71 14.56
N LEU A 271 -10.77 -11.07 13.65
CA LEU A 271 -10.35 -11.69 12.40
C LEU A 271 -9.37 -12.86 12.65
N ALA A 272 -8.44 -12.70 13.59
CA ALA A 272 -7.47 -13.73 13.93
C ALA A 272 -8.17 -14.95 14.57
N LEU A 273 -9.09 -14.76 15.51
CA LEU A 273 -9.88 -15.85 16.09
C LEU A 273 -10.72 -16.58 15.03
N ALA A 274 -11.31 -15.85 14.09
CA ALA A 274 -12.06 -16.48 12.99
C ALA A 274 -11.16 -17.28 12.04
N PHE A 275 -9.89 -16.89 11.87
CA PHE A 275 -8.94 -17.54 10.96
C PHE A 275 -8.19 -18.71 11.61
N PHE A 276 -7.64 -18.50 12.81
CA PHE A 276 -6.81 -19.47 13.52
C PHE A 276 -7.61 -20.37 14.48
N GLY A 277 -8.80 -19.95 14.89
CA GLY A 277 -9.46 -20.46 16.08
C GLY A 277 -8.84 -19.90 17.36
N ASP A 278 -9.36 -20.33 18.52
CA ASP A 278 -8.76 -20.01 19.81
C ASP A 278 -7.67 -21.04 20.17
N ILE A 279 -6.51 -20.86 19.54
CA ILE A 279 -5.31 -21.70 19.73
C ILE A 279 -4.26 -20.96 20.58
N PRO A 280 -3.29 -21.68 21.17
CA PRO A 280 -2.16 -21.04 21.83
C PRO A 280 -1.42 -20.10 20.89
N ALA A 281 -1.10 -18.88 21.34
CA ALA A 281 -0.40 -17.91 20.50
C ALA A 281 0.98 -18.39 20.02
N SER A 282 1.61 -19.35 20.73
CA SER A 282 2.88 -19.96 20.33
C SER A 282 2.76 -20.97 19.20
N ALA A 283 1.56 -21.49 18.92
CA ALA A 283 1.30 -22.44 17.84
C ALA A 283 1.17 -21.76 16.45
N ILE A 284 1.06 -20.44 16.42
CA ILE A 284 1.05 -19.64 15.20
C ILE A 284 2.47 -19.64 14.61
N VAL A 285 2.58 -19.88 13.31
CA VAL A 285 3.85 -19.85 12.58
C VAL A 285 3.91 -18.71 11.56
N LEU A 286 5.11 -18.44 11.05
CA LEU A 286 5.36 -17.37 10.08
C LEU A 286 4.47 -17.44 8.84
N GLU A 287 4.38 -18.62 8.22
CA GLU A 287 3.66 -18.78 6.96
C GLU A 287 2.16 -18.51 7.11
N GLN A 288 1.57 -19.00 8.20
CA GLN A 288 0.16 -18.76 8.49
C GLN A 288 -0.11 -17.30 8.84
N SER A 289 0.84 -16.63 9.49
CA SER A 289 0.78 -15.18 9.66
C SER A 289 0.77 -14.44 8.31
N PHE A 290 1.51 -14.90 7.30
CA PHE A 290 1.41 -14.33 5.95
C PHE A 290 0.04 -14.58 5.32
N GLU A 291 -0.47 -15.81 5.39
CA GLU A 291 -1.79 -16.17 4.86
C GLU A 291 -2.90 -15.34 5.51
N PHE A 292 -2.86 -15.21 6.84
CA PHE A 292 -3.79 -14.38 7.60
C PHE A 292 -3.73 -12.91 7.17
N LEU A 293 -2.53 -12.33 7.09
CA LEU A 293 -2.37 -10.94 6.66
C LEU A 293 -2.79 -10.74 5.19
N HIS A 294 -2.57 -11.73 4.34
CA HIS A 294 -3.06 -11.71 2.95
C HIS A 294 -4.60 -11.72 2.91
N LEU A 295 -5.27 -12.55 3.72
CA LEU A 295 -6.73 -12.53 3.85
C LEU A 295 -7.23 -11.15 4.28
N VAL A 296 -6.61 -10.57 5.32
CA VAL A 296 -6.94 -9.22 5.80
C VAL A 296 -6.76 -8.20 4.68
N TRP A 297 -5.67 -8.27 3.92
CA TRP A 297 -5.38 -7.37 2.79
C TRP A 297 -6.39 -7.46 1.64
N MET A 298 -7.06 -8.61 1.50
CA MET A 298 -8.09 -8.87 0.48
C MET A 298 -9.49 -8.44 0.90
N LEU A 299 -9.68 -7.94 2.13
CA LEU A 299 -10.97 -7.40 2.55
C LEU A 299 -11.37 -6.14 1.76
N PRO A 300 -12.66 -5.97 1.45
CA PRO A 300 -13.17 -4.71 0.91
C PRO A 300 -12.87 -3.52 1.84
N LYS A 301 -12.56 -2.36 1.28
CA LYS A 301 -12.26 -1.12 2.03
C LYS A 301 -13.40 -0.70 2.97
N ALA A 302 -14.64 -1.05 2.62
CA ALA A 302 -15.83 -0.74 3.40
C ALA A 302 -16.26 -1.89 4.35
N TRP A 303 -15.43 -2.92 4.52
CA TRP A 303 -15.67 -4.02 5.44
C TRP A 303 -16.09 -3.50 6.84
N GLY A 304 -17.09 -4.16 7.43
CA GLY A 304 -17.67 -3.80 8.73
C GLY A 304 -18.66 -2.63 8.72
N LYS A 305 -18.75 -1.84 7.63
CA LYS A 305 -19.70 -0.72 7.52
C LYS A 305 -21.06 -1.12 6.96
N SER A 306 -21.12 -2.25 6.24
CA SER A 306 -22.33 -2.75 5.57
C SER A 306 -23.24 -3.59 6.47
N HIS A 307 -23.06 -3.51 7.79
CA HIS A 307 -23.85 -4.30 8.76
C HIS A 307 -25.32 -3.83 8.87
N GLY A 308 -25.70 -2.72 8.24
CA GLY A 308 -27.08 -2.19 8.28
C GLY A 308 -27.47 -1.43 9.55
N ARG A 309 -26.69 -1.51 10.63
CA ARG A 309 -26.96 -0.71 11.85
C ARG A 309 -26.79 0.78 11.56
N ASN A 310 -27.80 1.57 11.92
CA ASN A 310 -27.79 3.02 11.80
C ASN A 310 -28.64 3.66 12.93
N ARG A 311 -28.70 4.99 12.96
CA ARG A 311 -29.48 5.73 13.98
C ARG A 311 -30.99 5.44 13.97
N HIS A 312 -31.51 4.78 12.93
CA HIS A 312 -32.92 4.45 12.74
C HIS A 312 -33.20 2.94 12.91
N GLY A 313 -32.17 2.09 12.98
CA GLY A 313 -32.31 0.64 13.07
C GLY A 313 -31.06 -0.01 13.67
N GLN A 314 -31.25 -0.71 14.80
CA GLN A 314 -30.17 -1.41 15.51
C GLN A 314 -30.00 -2.87 15.06
N VAL A 315 -30.99 -3.42 14.34
CA VAL A 315 -30.93 -4.77 13.78
C VAL A 315 -29.97 -4.74 12.59
N GLY A 316 -28.79 -5.32 12.79
CA GLY A 316 -27.78 -5.43 11.75
C GLY A 316 -27.48 -6.89 11.41
N LYS A 317 -27.03 -7.15 10.19
CA LYS A 317 -26.53 -8.47 9.80
C LYS A 317 -25.11 -8.69 10.32
N GLU A 318 -24.83 -9.90 10.78
CA GLU A 318 -23.44 -10.30 11.02
C GLU A 318 -22.76 -10.52 9.67
N LEU A 319 -21.57 -9.93 9.52
CA LEU A 319 -20.77 -10.04 8.31
C LEU A 319 -19.70 -11.10 8.54
N CYS A 320 -19.59 -12.05 7.60
CA CYS A 320 -18.49 -13.01 7.57
C CYS A 320 -17.37 -12.49 6.64
N PRO A 321 -16.11 -12.38 7.11
CA PRO A 321 -14.99 -11.89 6.30
C PRO A 321 -14.80 -12.66 4.99
N HIS A 322 -14.87 -13.99 5.05
CA HIS A 322 -14.69 -14.86 3.89
C HIS A 322 -15.77 -14.62 2.83
N ASN A 323 -17.04 -14.46 3.24
CA ASN A 323 -18.15 -14.23 2.31
C ASN A 323 -18.02 -12.88 1.59
N GLU A 324 -17.64 -11.82 2.31
CA GLU A 324 -17.43 -10.50 1.71
C GLU A 324 -16.24 -10.49 0.72
N ILE A 325 -15.16 -11.22 1.03
CA ILE A 325 -14.03 -11.40 0.10
C ILE A 325 -14.49 -12.18 -1.14
N LEU A 326 -15.20 -13.29 -0.96
CA LEU A 326 -15.70 -14.13 -2.05
C LEU A 326 -16.64 -13.35 -2.98
N GLN A 327 -17.57 -12.60 -2.41
CA GLN A 327 -18.48 -11.75 -3.18
C GLN A 327 -17.72 -10.70 -3.97
N ALA A 328 -16.78 -10.00 -3.34
CA ALA A 328 -15.99 -8.96 -4.01
C ALA A 328 -15.11 -9.55 -5.12
N ASN A 329 -14.48 -10.72 -4.90
CA ASN A 329 -13.68 -11.41 -5.90
C ASN A 329 -14.54 -11.88 -7.09
N THR A 330 -15.75 -12.37 -6.82
CA THR A 330 -16.68 -12.81 -7.87
C THR A 330 -17.13 -11.65 -8.75
N ASN A 331 -17.46 -10.50 -8.14
CA ASN A 331 -17.84 -9.29 -8.86
C ASN A 331 -16.68 -8.74 -9.69
N ASP A 332 -15.49 -8.67 -9.10
CA ASP A 332 -14.28 -8.18 -9.79
C ASP A 332 -13.89 -9.11 -10.95
N ALA A 333 -13.99 -10.44 -10.79
CA ALA A 333 -13.70 -11.41 -11.86
C ALA A 333 -14.65 -11.24 -13.05
N LYS A 334 -15.96 -11.07 -12.80
CA LYS A 334 -16.95 -10.79 -13.84
C LYS A 334 -16.61 -9.50 -14.59
N LEU A 335 -16.34 -8.43 -13.86
CA LEU A 335 -15.97 -7.13 -14.44
C LEU A 335 -14.68 -7.19 -15.26
N ILE A 336 -13.66 -7.89 -14.78
CA ILE A 336 -12.40 -8.08 -15.50
C ILE A 336 -12.65 -8.85 -16.81
N SER A 337 -13.45 -9.91 -16.78
CA SER A 337 -13.78 -10.68 -17.99
C SER A 337 -14.54 -9.84 -19.01
N GLU A 338 -15.53 -9.07 -18.57
CA GLU A 338 -16.31 -8.16 -19.42
C GLU A 338 -15.37 -7.14 -20.09
N ILE A 339 -14.56 -6.42 -19.32
CA ILE A 339 -13.70 -5.35 -19.84
C ILE A 339 -12.59 -5.90 -20.74
N THR A 340 -12.03 -7.06 -20.39
CA THR A 340 -10.95 -7.66 -21.19
C THR A 340 -11.44 -8.05 -22.59
N ASN A 341 -12.67 -8.53 -22.70
CA ASN A 341 -13.28 -8.99 -23.96
C ASN A 341 -13.84 -7.86 -24.85
N LEU A 342 -13.79 -6.60 -24.42
CA LEU A 342 -14.25 -5.47 -25.24
C LEU A 342 -13.20 -5.06 -26.28
N ASP A 343 -13.32 -5.56 -27.52
CA ASP A 343 -12.35 -5.25 -28.60
C ASP A 343 -12.40 -3.79 -29.07
N THR A 344 -13.47 -3.07 -28.76
CA THR A 344 -13.65 -1.65 -29.10
C THR A 344 -12.85 -0.69 -28.23
N MET A 345 -12.25 -1.16 -27.13
CA MET A 345 -11.63 -0.33 -26.11
C MET A 345 -10.12 -0.53 -26.04
N SER A 346 -9.36 0.56 -26.02
CA SER A 346 -7.90 0.51 -25.89
C SER A 346 -7.47 -0.06 -24.53
N ILE A 347 -6.27 -0.66 -24.44
CA ILE A 347 -5.73 -1.17 -23.16
C ILE A 347 -5.66 -0.07 -22.08
N PRO A 348 -5.22 1.17 -22.37
CA PRO A 348 -5.29 2.28 -21.40
C PRO A 348 -6.71 2.56 -20.89
N ASP A 349 -7.71 2.55 -21.76
CA ASP A 349 -9.11 2.82 -21.38
C ASP A 349 -9.70 1.66 -20.56
N LYS A 350 -9.42 0.41 -20.95
CA LYS A 350 -9.73 -0.79 -20.15
C LYS A 350 -9.14 -0.67 -18.74
N ARG A 351 -7.88 -0.24 -18.63
CA ARG A 351 -7.22 -0.02 -17.34
C ARG A 351 -7.91 1.08 -16.53
N ARG A 352 -8.27 2.21 -17.15
CA ARG A 352 -8.97 3.32 -16.49
C ARG A 352 -10.30 2.86 -15.92
N ARG A 353 -11.10 2.16 -16.73
CA ARG A 353 -12.41 1.60 -16.33
C ARG A 353 -12.27 0.64 -15.16
N LEU A 354 -11.31 -0.31 -15.22
CA LEU A 354 -11.05 -1.22 -14.11
C LEU A 354 -10.64 -0.50 -12.82
N VAL A 355 -9.81 0.55 -12.90
CA VAL A 355 -9.42 1.34 -11.71
C VAL A 355 -10.63 2.02 -11.05
N GLN A 356 -11.62 2.44 -11.86
CA GLN A 356 -12.84 3.13 -11.43
C GLN A 356 -13.97 2.20 -10.97
N GLU A 357 -14.06 0.99 -11.51
CA GLU A 357 -15.19 0.08 -11.24
C GLU A 357 -14.85 -1.08 -10.30
N LEU A 358 -13.58 -1.51 -10.22
CA LEU A 358 -13.19 -2.60 -9.31
C LEU A 358 -13.44 -2.25 -7.83
N THR A 359 -13.84 -3.26 -7.06
CA THR A 359 -14.15 -3.12 -5.64
C THR A 359 -12.86 -2.77 -4.86
N PRO A 360 -12.77 -1.60 -4.21
CA PRO A 360 -11.54 -1.19 -3.54
C PRO A 360 -11.20 -2.09 -2.34
N ARG A 361 -9.98 -2.60 -2.29
CA ARG A 361 -9.45 -3.39 -1.16
C ARG A 361 -8.69 -2.53 -0.14
N ILE A 362 -8.35 -3.11 1.00
CA ILE A 362 -7.48 -2.50 2.02
C ILE A 362 -6.17 -2.01 1.40
N THR A 363 -5.69 -0.83 1.78
CA THR A 363 -4.43 -0.31 1.23
C THR A 363 -3.23 -1.01 1.86
N ASP A 364 -2.13 -1.11 1.10
CA ASP A 364 -0.89 -1.74 1.56
C ASP A 364 -0.35 -1.06 2.83
N GLY A 365 -0.42 0.28 2.87
CA GLY A 365 -0.09 1.05 4.06
C GLY A 365 -0.94 0.71 5.29
N TYR A 366 -2.24 0.42 5.11
CA TYR A 366 -3.10 0.05 6.23
C TYR A 366 -2.88 -1.39 6.68
N LEU A 367 -2.45 -2.29 5.77
CA LEU A 367 -2.06 -3.65 6.15
C LEU A 367 -0.91 -3.65 7.17
N PHE A 368 0.07 -2.76 7.02
CA PHE A 368 1.14 -2.61 8.02
C PHE A 368 0.60 -2.22 9.40
N THR A 369 -0.40 -1.35 9.45
CA THR A 369 -1.08 -1.02 10.70
C THR A 369 -1.75 -2.26 11.30
N GLN A 370 -2.43 -3.09 10.50
CA GLN A 370 -3.04 -4.34 10.96
C GLN A 370 -2.01 -5.34 11.48
N ARG A 371 -0.90 -5.51 10.73
CA ARG A 371 0.25 -6.32 11.14
C ARG A 371 0.79 -5.88 12.49
N ASP A 372 0.92 -4.57 12.73
CA ASP A 372 1.42 -4.05 14.01
C ASP A 372 0.42 -4.24 15.17
N MET A 373 -0.89 -4.19 14.91
CA MET A 373 -1.89 -4.55 15.92
C MET A 373 -1.82 -6.04 16.25
N PHE A 374 -1.66 -6.90 15.24
CA PHE A 374 -1.47 -8.33 15.45
C PHE A 374 -0.16 -8.63 16.19
N ASN A 375 0.93 -7.89 15.91
CA ASN A 375 2.18 -7.97 16.66
C ASN A 375 2.00 -7.63 18.15
N ARG A 376 1.09 -6.71 18.50
CA ARG A 376 0.79 -6.39 19.90
C ARG A 376 0.13 -7.57 20.61
N ILE A 377 -0.82 -8.24 19.95
CA ILE A 377 -1.48 -9.45 20.48
C ILE A 377 -0.44 -10.54 20.74
N LEU A 378 0.39 -10.86 19.73
CA LEU A 378 1.42 -11.89 19.87
C LEU A 378 2.46 -11.53 20.94
N ARG A 379 2.80 -10.24 21.07
CA ARG A 379 3.73 -9.75 22.10
C ARG A 379 3.15 -9.87 23.51
N ALA A 380 1.85 -9.66 23.69
CA ALA A 380 1.19 -9.81 24.99
C ALA A 380 1.28 -11.25 25.51
N ALA A 381 1.21 -12.24 24.62
CA ALA A 381 1.34 -13.66 24.95
C ALA A 381 2.81 -14.13 25.05
N LEU A 382 3.65 -13.77 24.08
CA LEU A 382 4.99 -14.38 23.91
C LEU A 382 6.14 -13.50 24.42
N GLY A 383 5.85 -12.28 24.85
CA GLY A 383 6.85 -11.30 25.25
C GLY A 383 7.69 -10.77 24.09
N LYS A 384 8.78 -10.05 24.41
CA LYS A 384 9.64 -9.41 23.40
C LYS A 384 10.52 -10.40 22.63
N LYS A 385 10.94 -11.51 23.26
CA LYS A 385 11.94 -12.43 22.71
C LYS A 385 11.51 -13.14 21.42
N ARG A 386 10.22 -13.39 21.20
CA ARG A 386 9.70 -14.09 20.00
C ARG A 386 9.04 -13.16 18.96
N VAL A 387 8.94 -11.87 19.27
CA VAL A 387 8.24 -10.88 18.42
C VAL A 387 9.03 -9.57 18.30
N ALA A 388 10.33 -9.60 18.59
CA ALA A 388 11.24 -8.47 18.44
C ALA A 388 11.49 -8.13 16.96
N ARG A 389 11.96 -6.90 16.74
CA ARG A 389 12.36 -6.45 15.40
C ARG A 389 13.62 -7.17 14.94
N ASP A 390 14.54 -7.46 15.85
CA ASP A 390 15.89 -7.98 15.56
C ASP A 390 15.98 -9.52 15.64
N LEU A 391 14.87 -10.22 15.42
CA LEU A 391 14.86 -11.69 15.37
C LEU A 391 15.36 -12.18 14.02
N ASP A 392 16.14 -13.26 14.06
CA ASP A 392 16.48 -14.08 12.91
C ASP A 392 15.21 -14.57 12.22
N ASP A 393 15.27 -14.73 10.90
CA ASP A 393 14.10 -15.05 10.08
C ASP A 393 13.49 -16.42 10.44
N GLU A 394 14.29 -17.37 10.94
CA GLU A 394 13.86 -18.71 11.35
C GLU A 394 13.02 -18.71 12.65
N ASP A 395 13.23 -17.75 13.54
CA ASP A 395 12.55 -17.67 14.85
C ASP A 395 11.32 -16.74 14.83
N ARG A 396 11.03 -16.13 13.68
CA ARG A 396 10.02 -15.09 13.54
C ARG A 396 8.64 -15.70 13.33
N ILE A 397 7.66 -15.36 14.18
CA ILE A 397 6.26 -15.82 14.03
C ILE A 397 5.43 -14.88 13.14
N LEU A 398 5.84 -13.62 13.03
CA LEU A 398 5.10 -12.58 12.30
C LEU A 398 6.02 -11.87 11.32
N PRO A 399 5.66 -11.73 10.03
CA PRO A 399 6.56 -11.22 9.03
C PRO A 399 7.02 -9.79 9.31
N SER A 400 8.27 -9.51 8.94
CA SER A 400 8.82 -8.17 8.98
C SER A 400 8.18 -7.28 7.91
N HIS A 401 8.32 -5.96 8.04
CA HIS A 401 7.86 -5.03 7.02
C HIS A 401 8.52 -5.27 5.66
N ALA A 402 9.80 -5.65 5.65
CA ALA A 402 10.53 -5.95 4.42
C ALA A 402 9.99 -7.22 3.75
N GLN A 403 9.81 -8.30 4.52
CA GLN A 403 9.30 -9.57 4.00
C GLN A 403 7.87 -9.43 3.47
N LEU A 404 6.98 -8.74 4.21
CA LEU A 404 5.61 -8.50 3.78
C LEU A 404 5.55 -7.62 2.52
N ASN A 405 6.36 -6.55 2.46
CA ASN A 405 6.49 -5.73 1.24
C ASN A 405 6.96 -6.55 0.03
N SER A 406 7.97 -7.41 0.21
CA SER A 406 8.50 -8.26 -0.85
C SER A 406 7.42 -9.18 -1.43
N ARG A 407 6.66 -9.87 -0.56
CA ARG A 407 5.55 -10.74 -1.00
C ARG A 407 4.42 -9.97 -1.67
N MET A 408 4.03 -8.80 -1.16
CA MET A 408 3.03 -7.95 -1.81
C MET A 408 3.48 -7.50 -3.21
N ARG A 409 4.75 -7.12 -3.38
CA ARG A 409 5.30 -6.76 -4.70
C ARG A 409 5.31 -7.94 -5.66
N ALA A 410 5.73 -9.11 -5.20
CA ALA A 410 5.72 -10.34 -5.99
C ALA A 410 4.29 -10.69 -6.43
N TRP A 411 3.34 -10.62 -5.50
CA TRP A 411 1.90 -10.82 -5.78
C TRP A 411 1.39 -9.83 -6.82
N HIS A 412 1.69 -8.53 -6.68
CA HIS A 412 1.30 -7.51 -7.67
C HIS A 412 1.90 -7.72 -9.06
N LYS A 413 3.09 -8.32 -9.14
CA LYS A 413 3.72 -8.68 -10.41
C LYS A 413 3.01 -9.86 -11.07
N ALA A 414 2.61 -10.86 -10.27
CA ALA A 414 1.93 -12.06 -10.74
C ALA A 414 0.45 -11.84 -11.09
N GLN A 415 -0.24 -10.97 -10.37
CA GLN A 415 -1.70 -10.77 -10.46
C GLN A 415 -2.07 -9.67 -11.45
N LYS A 416 -1.70 -9.91 -12.71
CA LYS A 416 -2.09 -9.10 -13.86
C LYS A 416 -2.75 -9.98 -14.90
N THR A 417 -3.69 -9.44 -15.64
CA THR A 417 -4.22 -10.13 -16.82
C THR A 417 -3.11 -10.32 -17.87
N PRO A 418 -3.28 -11.19 -18.88
CA PRO A 418 -2.31 -11.35 -19.98
C PRO A 418 -1.96 -10.02 -20.67
N CYS A 419 -2.89 -9.07 -20.73
CA CYS A 419 -2.70 -7.73 -21.28
C CYS A 419 -2.23 -6.68 -20.25
N GLY A 420 -1.82 -7.10 -19.05
CA GLY A 420 -1.23 -6.23 -18.03
C GLY A 420 -2.22 -5.32 -17.30
N LEU A 421 -3.50 -5.71 -17.23
CA LEU A 421 -4.54 -4.97 -16.49
C LEU A 421 -4.54 -5.38 -15.00
N PRO A 422 -4.88 -4.45 -14.09
CA PRO A 422 -4.94 -4.73 -12.66
C PRO A 422 -6.12 -5.64 -12.32
N MET A 423 -5.88 -6.64 -11.47
CA MET A 423 -6.93 -7.52 -10.93
C MET A 423 -7.45 -7.09 -9.55
N ARG A 424 -6.75 -6.14 -8.92
CA ARG A 424 -7.06 -5.59 -7.60
C ARG A 424 -6.70 -4.12 -7.57
N VAL A 425 -7.56 -3.32 -6.95
CA VAL A 425 -7.31 -1.88 -6.75
C VAL A 425 -7.43 -1.52 -5.28
N SER A 426 -6.63 -0.56 -4.86
CA SER A 426 -6.80 0.12 -3.59
C SER A 426 -7.02 1.61 -3.86
N ARG A 427 -7.82 2.28 -3.01
CA ARG A 427 -8.11 3.72 -3.12
C ARG A 427 -7.65 4.43 -1.86
N PRO A 428 -6.34 4.70 -1.70
CA PRO A 428 -5.86 5.50 -0.59
C PRO A 428 -6.49 6.89 -0.64
N LYS A 429 -6.87 7.42 0.52
CA LYS A 429 -7.41 8.78 0.59
C LYS A 429 -6.28 9.77 0.27
N ARG A 430 -6.39 10.45 -0.88
CA ARG A 430 -5.48 11.52 -1.28
C ARG A 430 -6.05 12.83 -0.76
N ARG A 431 -5.28 13.51 0.11
CA ARG A 431 -5.61 14.88 0.54
C ARG A 431 -4.81 15.87 -0.28
N MET A 432 -5.43 16.95 -0.73
CA MET A 432 -4.76 18.07 -1.39
C MET A 432 -4.61 19.22 -0.40
N SER A 433 -3.73 20.14 -0.68
CA SER A 433 -3.62 21.39 0.07
C SER A 433 -4.67 22.36 -0.44
N TRP A 434 -5.22 23.21 0.44
CA TRP A 434 -6.20 24.22 0.01
C TRP A 434 -5.50 25.25 -0.87
N SER A 435 -6.08 25.53 -2.04
CA SER A 435 -5.62 26.63 -2.90
C SER A 435 -5.92 27.98 -2.25
N LEU A 436 -5.18 29.02 -2.65
CA LEU A 436 -5.42 30.38 -2.15
C LEU A 436 -6.83 30.89 -2.54
N GLU A 437 -7.31 30.54 -3.73
CA GLU A 437 -8.67 30.84 -4.16
C GLU A 437 -9.73 30.18 -3.26
N ARG A 438 -9.54 28.90 -2.90
CA ARG A 438 -10.46 28.19 -2.01
C ARG A 438 -10.43 28.76 -0.59
N LEU A 439 -9.24 29.13 -0.10
CA LEU A 439 -9.10 29.86 1.16
C LEU A 439 -9.86 31.19 1.09
N SER A 440 -9.71 31.94 0.02
CA SER A 440 -10.42 33.20 -0.21
C SER A 440 -11.95 33.01 -0.18
N LYS A 441 -12.48 31.97 -0.84
CA LYS A 441 -13.90 31.61 -0.79
C LYS A 441 -14.37 31.25 0.63
N LEU A 442 -13.54 30.56 1.42
CA LEU A 442 -13.81 30.27 2.83
C LEU A 442 -13.82 31.56 3.67
N LEU A 443 -12.83 32.43 3.49
CA LEU A 443 -12.68 33.70 4.21
C LEU A 443 -13.81 34.68 3.87
N SER A 444 -14.34 34.65 2.65
CA SER A 444 -15.51 35.44 2.24
C SER A 444 -16.86 34.81 2.63
N SER A 445 -16.86 33.66 3.30
CA SER A 445 -18.08 33.00 3.73
C SER A 445 -18.76 33.74 4.91
N PRO A 446 -20.06 33.48 5.17
CA PRO A 446 -20.77 34.02 6.33
C PRO A 446 -20.09 33.74 7.67
N ILE A 447 -19.21 32.74 7.76
CA ILE A 447 -18.45 32.43 8.99
C ILE A 447 -17.63 33.65 9.43
N TYR A 448 -16.95 34.31 8.50
CA TYR A 448 -16.04 35.42 8.80
C TYR A 448 -16.63 36.78 8.39
N PHE A 449 -17.36 36.84 7.27
CA PHE A 449 -18.03 38.06 6.83
C PHE A 449 -19.33 38.33 7.58
N GLY A 450 -19.81 37.39 8.39
CA GLY A 450 -20.96 37.57 9.26
C GLY A 450 -22.26 36.98 8.72
N THR A 451 -23.11 36.59 9.67
CA THR A 451 -24.34 35.85 9.46
C THR A 451 -25.56 36.73 9.76
N SER A 452 -26.70 36.37 9.16
CA SER A 452 -27.98 37.06 9.40
C SER A 452 -28.53 36.87 10.82
N SER A 453 -28.20 35.76 11.47
CA SER A 453 -28.51 35.48 12.88
C SER A 453 -27.42 34.61 13.50
N GLN A 454 -27.36 34.59 14.83
CA GLN A 454 -26.39 33.78 15.59
C GLN A 454 -26.60 32.27 15.39
N SER A 455 -27.84 31.83 15.13
CA SER A 455 -28.19 30.42 14.90
C SER A 455 -28.01 29.96 13.44
N GLN A 456 -28.12 30.86 12.46
CA GLN A 456 -28.07 30.52 11.03
C GLN A 456 -26.70 30.80 10.43
N ARG A 457 -25.74 29.90 10.71
CA ARG A 457 -24.32 30.07 10.37
C ARG A 457 -23.99 30.08 8.87
N SER A 458 -24.89 29.59 8.03
CA SER A 458 -24.70 29.52 6.57
C SER A 458 -25.33 30.68 5.79
N ARG A 459 -26.16 31.53 6.43
CA ARG A 459 -26.90 32.59 5.74
C ARG A 459 -26.14 33.91 5.83
N LYS A 460 -25.74 34.44 4.66
CA LYS A 460 -25.08 35.76 4.52
C LYS A 460 -25.89 36.84 5.25
N ALA A 461 -25.19 37.72 5.97
CA ALA A 461 -25.79 38.89 6.62
C ALA A 461 -26.35 39.89 5.61
N THR A 462 -27.37 40.65 6.02
CA THR A 462 -27.82 41.85 5.31
C THR A 462 -27.09 43.07 5.88
N ALA A 463 -26.96 44.15 5.11
CA ALA A 463 -26.25 45.37 5.52
C ALA A 463 -26.73 45.96 6.86
N SER A 464 -27.97 45.70 7.31
CA SER A 464 -28.53 46.18 8.57
C SER A 464 -28.32 45.24 9.78
N ARG A 465 -28.08 43.95 9.57
CA ARG A 465 -27.94 42.94 10.64
C ARG A 465 -26.85 41.93 10.30
N ARG A 466 -25.71 42.08 10.98
CA ARG A 466 -24.48 41.31 10.76
C ARG A 466 -23.95 40.78 12.08
N TYR A 467 -23.88 39.47 12.25
CA TYR A 467 -23.36 38.81 13.45
C TYR A 467 -22.10 38.01 13.13
N ILE A 468 -21.04 38.18 13.92
CA ILE A 468 -19.81 37.37 13.80
C ILE A 468 -19.59 36.67 15.14
N THR A 469 -19.82 35.36 15.17
CA THR A 469 -19.60 34.54 16.38
C THR A 469 -18.24 33.88 16.31
N ARG A 470 -17.35 34.26 17.25
CA ARG A 470 -15.96 33.82 17.37
C ARG A 470 -15.83 32.55 18.22
N ASP A 471 -16.43 31.46 17.77
CA ASP A 471 -16.39 30.12 18.39
C ASP A 471 -15.39 29.20 17.66
N ALA A 472 -15.43 27.89 17.94
CA ALA A 472 -14.59 26.89 17.28
C ALA A 472 -14.71 26.89 15.75
N ILE A 473 -15.89 27.15 15.18
CA ILE A 473 -16.08 27.18 13.72
C ILE A 473 -15.34 28.36 13.09
N TYR A 474 -15.18 29.46 13.84
CA TYR A 474 -14.40 30.62 13.42
C TYR A 474 -12.89 30.39 13.60
N TRP A 475 -12.45 29.99 14.80
CA TRP A 475 -11.03 29.98 15.14
C TRP A 475 -10.27 28.73 14.71
N VAL A 476 -10.86 27.54 14.87
CA VAL A 476 -10.14 26.27 14.62
C VAL A 476 -9.63 26.19 13.17
N PRO A 477 -10.41 26.53 12.12
CA PRO A 477 -9.89 26.52 10.76
C PRO A 477 -8.70 27.46 10.55
N LEU A 478 -8.76 28.69 11.08
CA LEU A 478 -7.68 29.67 10.98
C LEU A 478 -6.40 29.16 11.67
N ILE A 479 -6.53 28.64 12.89
CA ILE A 479 -5.40 28.08 13.66
C ILE A 479 -4.82 26.86 12.94
N MET A 480 -5.65 26.00 12.34
CA MET A 480 -5.17 24.83 11.61
C MET A 480 -4.41 25.20 10.33
N ILE A 481 -4.82 26.25 9.62
CA ILE A 481 -4.15 26.71 8.39
C ILE A 481 -2.84 27.44 8.71
N THR A 482 -2.79 28.18 9.82
CA THR A 482 -1.66 29.04 10.21
C THR A 482 -0.64 28.34 11.11
N MET A 483 -1.07 27.43 11.98
CA MET A 483 -0.20 26.74 12.96
C MET A 483 -0.14 25.23 12.76
N GLY A 484 -1.00 24.66 11.89
CA GLY A 484 -0.94 23.24 11.53
C GLY A 484 -1.26 22.28 12.67
N VAL A 485 -1.91 22.73 13.74
CA VAL A 485 -2.34 21.90 14.87
C VAL A 485 -3.37 20.85 14.44
N ARG A 486 -3.43 19.71 15.15
CA ARG A 486 -4.47 18.70 14.88
C ARG A 486 -5.81 19.19 15.46
N PRO A 487 -6.97 18.84 14.86
CA PRO A 487 -8.28 19.27 15.38
C PRO A 487 -8.50 18.90 16.84
N GLU A 488 -8.12 17.69 17.26
CA GLU A 488 -8.28 17.26 18.65
C GLU A 488 -7.39 18.07 19.61
N GLU A 489 -6.14 18.38 19.21
CA GLU A 489 -5.20 19.15 20.03
C GLU A 489 -5.76 20.54 20.36
N ILE A 490 -6.27 21.26 19.36
CA ILE A 490 -6.80 22.61 19.56
C ILE A 490 -8.17 22.62 20.24
N LEU A 491 -9.01 21.61 20.02
CA LEU A 491 -10.31 21.49 20.68
C LEU A 491 -10.20 21.09 22.16
N GLN A 492 -9.08 20.49 22.56
CA GLN A 492 -8.72 20.20 23.95
C GLN A 492 -7.86 21.30 24.59
N ALA A 493 -7.47 22.34 23.85
CA ALA A 493 -6.66 23.40 24.44
C ALA A 493 -7.47 24.20 25.47
N THR A 494 -6.84 24.47 26.60
CA THR A 494 -7.32 25.28 27.71
C THR A 494 -6.88 26.73 27.56
N VAL A 495 -7.49 27.62 28.34
CA VAL A 495 -7.06 29.02 28.43
C VAL A 495 -5.64 29.12 29.02
N ALA A 496 -5.25 28.15 29.88
CA ALA A 496 -3.92 28.10 30.49
C ALA A 496 -2.81 27.67 29.50
N ASP A 497 -3.16 26.92 28.46
CA ASP A 497 -2.23 26.49 27.40
C ASP A 497 -1.70 27.67 26.56
N VAL A 498 -2.38 28.84 26.60
CA VAL A 498 -1.85 30.04 25.94
C VAL A 498 -0.92 30.78 26.88
N ILE A 499 0.36 30.66 26.59
CA ILE A 499 1.46 31.16 27.42
C ILE A 499 2.21 32.28 26.74
N ARG A 500 2.97 33.04 27.53
CA ARG A 500 3.97 33.98 27.02
C ARG A 500 5.35 33.41 27.28
N ARG A 501 6.15 33.21 26.22
CA ARG A 501 7.55 32.77 26.28
C ARG A 501 8.38 33.59 25.29
N ASP A 502 9.61 33.91 25.66
CA ASP A 502 10.52 34.74 24.86
C ASP A 502 9.89 36.06 24.37
N GLY A 503 9.06 36.68 25.22
CA GLY A 503 8.36 37.92 24.90
C GLY A 503 7.15 37.77 23.97
N ILE A 504 6.98 36.63 23.29
CA ILE A 504 5.91 36.34 22.33
C ILE A 504 4.81 35.46 22.92
N LEU A 505 3.63 35.47 22.30
CA LEU A 505 2.50 34.60 22.69
C LEU A 505 2.60 33.26 21.98
N CYS A 506 2.47 32.17 22.73
CA CYS A 506 2.59 30.81 22.23
C CYS A 506 1.41 29.96 22.68
N LEU A 507 1.08 28.94 21.88
CA LEU A 507 0.19 27.86 22.25
C LEU A 507 1.03 26.66 22.68
N PHE A 508 0.88 26.24 23.94
CA PHE A 508 1.41 24.99 24.42
C PHE A 508 0.46 23.85 24.08
N ILE A 509 0.99 22.75 23.58
CA ILE A 509 0.21 21.57 23.24
C ILE A 509 0.69 20.45 24.14
N GLY A 510 -0.18 19.99 25.04
CA GLY A 510 -0.01 18.73 25.76
C GLY A 510 0.49 18.79 27.20
N ASP A 511 0.08 19.79 27.97
CA ASP A 511 0.42 19.93 29.41
C ASP A 511 -0.19 18.82 30.28
N GLU A 512 -1.46 18.46 30.06
CA GLU A 512 -2.19 17.59 30.99
C GLU A 512 -1.83 16.10 30.87
N GLU A 513 -1.64 15.43 32.03
CA GLU A 513 -1.55 13.97 32.16
C GLU A 513 -2.81 13.24 31.64
N ASP A 514 -3.96 13.92 31.64
CA ASP A 514 -5.27 13.42 31.16
C ASP A 514 -5.59 13.78 29.70
N SER A 515 -4.70 14.49 29.01
CA SER A 515 -4.93 14.84 27.60
C SER A 515 -4.90 13.57 26.73
N MET A 516 -5.94 13.35 25.92
CA MET A 516 -5.96 12.27 24.92
C MET A 516 -5.04 12.62 23.72
N LEU A 517 -3.80 12.98 24.01
CA LEU A 517 -2.77 13.10 23.00
C LEU A 517 -2.50 11.71 22.45
N LYS A 518 -2.45 11.65 21.12
CA LYS A 518 -2.21 10.39 20.42
C LYS A 518 -0.85 9.78 20.81
N ASN A 519 0.17 10.61 21.07
CA ASN A 519 1.52 10.23 21.50
C ASN A 519 2.13 11.34 22.40
N GLU A 520 2.92 11.00 23.42
CA GLU A 520 3.75 11.94 24.23
C GLU A 520 4.62 12.88 23.39
N GLN A 521 5.01 12.42 22.19
CA GLN A 521 5.83 13.13 21.20
C GLN A 521 5.11 14.32 20.53
N SER A 522 3.83 14.54 20.82
CA SER A 522 3.07 15.68 20.29
C SER A 522 3.27 16.95 21.11
N ARG A 523 3.93 16.84 22.28
CA ARG A 523 4.22 17.95 23.18
C ARG A 523 5.09 18.99 22.51
N ARG A 524 4.58 20.22 22.38
CA ARG A 524 5.31 21.32 21.74
C ARG A 524 4.77 22.69 22.11
N VAL A 525 5.65 23.69 22.07
CA VAL A 525 5.28 25.12 22.14
C VAL A 525 5.29 25.67 20.71
N LEU A 526 4.18 26.27 20.27
CA LEU A 526 4.10 26.91 18.96
C LEU A 526 3.85 28.42 19.11
N PRO A 527 4.66 29.28 18.47
CA PRO A 527 4.39 30.71 18.46
C PRO A 527 3.09 31.00 17.72
N ILE A 528 2.27 31.91 18.26
CA ILE A 528 1.02 32.33 17.64
C ILE A 528 1.34 33.32 16.51
N PRO A 529 0.95 33.03 15.25
CA PRO A 529 1.24 33.88 14.10
C PRO A 529 0.65 35.28 14.23
N GLN A 530 1.35 36.27 13.67
CA GLN A 530 1.00 37.68 13.76
C GLN A 530 -0.41 37.96 13.24
N ILE A 531 -0.79 37.30 12.14
CA ILE A 531 -2.13 37.43 11.54
C ILE A 531 -3.27 37.07 12.49
N LEU A 532 -3.07 36.11 13.41
CA LEU A 532 -4.08 35.77 14.42
C LEU A 532 -4.13 36.83 15.53
N LEU A 533 -2.97 37.39 15.91
CA LEU A 533 -2.88 38.46 16.89
C LEU A 533 -3.56 39.74 16.37
N GLU A 534 -3.35 40.09 15.09
CA GLU A 534 -4.01 41.21 14.42
C GLU A 534 -5.53 41.04 14.37
N LEU A 535 -6.02 39.81 14.21
CA LEU A 535 -7.45 39.49 14.30
C LEU A 535 -8.01 39.65 15.71
N GLY A 536 -7.19 39.89 16.74
CA GLY A 536 -7.61 40.05 18.12
C GLY A 536 -7.71 38.74 18.90
N PHE A 537 -6.92 37.72 18.53
CA PHE A 537 -6.93 36.42 19.23
C PHE A 537 -6.52 36.55 20.70
N ARG A 538 -5.53 37.41 21.01
CA ARG A 538 -5.10 37.68 22.37
C ARG A 538 -6.23 38.26 23.22
N GLU A 539 -6.91 39.28 22.72
CA GLU A 539 -8.02 39.96 23.40
C GLU A 539 -9.17 38.99 23.64
N TRP A 540 -9.45 38.12 22.66
CA TRP A 540 -10.45 37.07 22.77
C TRP A 540 -10.12 36.04 23.86
N ILE A 541 -8.85 35.63 24.01
CA ILE A 541 -8.40 34.74 25.10
C ILE A 541 -8.48 35.44 26.46
N VAL A 542 -8.04 36.70 26.54
CA VAL A 542 -8.10 37.49 27.77
C VAL A 542 -9.54 37.62 28.26
N ALA A 543 -10.51 37.83 27.35
CA ALA A 543 -11.92 37.86 27.69
C ALA A 543 -12.41 36.53 28.29
N ARG A 544 -12.02 35.39 27.72
CA ARG A 544 -12.33 34.05 28.27
C ARG A 544 -11.71 33.81 29.64
N LYS A 545 -10.45 34.22 29.82
CA LYS A 545 -9.76 34.14 31.11
C LYS A 545 -10.49 34.96 32.18
N LYS A 546 -10.93 36.18 31.84
CA LYS A 546 -11.72 37.04 32.75
C LYS A 546 -13.10 36.46 33.05
N ALA A 547 -13.71 35.73 32.11
CA ALA A 547 -14.97 35.03 32.29
C ALA A 547 -14.83 33.73 33.12
N GLY A 548 -13.61 33.33 33.50
CA GLY A 548 -13.37 32.10 34.25
C GLY A 548 -13.53 30.81 33.43
N GLU A 549 -13.48 30.89 32.10
CA GLU A 549 -13.55 29.70 31.24
C GLU A 549 -12.27 28.88 31.34
N THR A 550 -12.42 27.55 31.46
CA THR A 550 -11.27 26.62 31.47
C THR A 550 -10.80 26.28 30.05
N TRP A 551 -11.74 25.97 29.16
CA TRP A 551 -11.45 25.49 27.80
C TRP A 551 -11.47 26.66 26.80
N LEU A 552 -10.67 26.61 25.73
CA LEU A 552 -10.80 27.59 24.63
C LEU A 552 -12.14 27.43 23.88
N PHE A 553 -12.62 26.19 23.74
CA PHE A 553 -13.82 25.83 22.96
C PHE A 553 -14.81 24.99 23.78
N PRO A 554 -15.41 25.53 24.85
CA PRO A 554 -16.36 24.80 25.71
C PRO A 554 -17.63 24.34 24.96
N GLU A 555 -17.99 24.97 23.85
CA GLU A 555 -19.16 24.65 23.03
C GLU A 555 -19.04 23.34 22.21
N ILE A 556 -17.83 22.80 22.09
CA ILE A 556 -17.57 21.50 21.46
C ILE A 556 -17.37 20.44 22.53
N GLN A 557 -18.46 19.72 22.82
CA GLN A 557 -18.46 18.60 23.75
C GLN A 557 -17.85 17.34 23.10
N PRO A 558 -17.22 16.45 23.87
CA PRO A 558 -16.66 15.20 23.38
C PRO A 558 -17.75 14.21 22.94
N ASP A 559 -17.44 13.33 21.98
CA ASP A 559 -18.38 12.31 21.54
C ASP A 559 -18.57 11.20 22.58
N LYS A 560 -19.77 10.60 22.62
CA LYS A 560 -20.13 9.59 23.61
C LYS A 560 -19.33 8.29 23.48
N ASN A 561 -18.84 7.96 22.30
CA ASN A 561 -18.23 6.65 22.02
C ASN A 561 -16.72 6.66 22.30
N HIS A 562 -16.04 7.74 21.90
CA HIS A 562 -14.58 7.82 21.94
C HIS A 562 -14.04 8.98 22.77
N GLY A 563 -14.90 9.85 23.30
CA GLY A 563 -14.49 11.02 24.06
C GLY A 563 -13.80 12.10 23.21
N ARG A 564 -13.90 12.04 21.87
CA ARG A 564 -13.22 12.93 20.94
C ARG A 564 -14.08 14.13 20.58
N ARG A 565 -13.52 15.33 20.72
CA ARG A 565 -14.16 16.58 20.30
C ARG A 565 -14.06 16.78 18.78
N SER A 566 -12.98 16.30 18.16
CA SER A 566 -12.71 16.45 16.72
C SER A 566 -13.73 15.76 15.82
N GLN A 567 -14.35 14.67 16.26
CA GLN A 567 -15.38 13.99 15.48
C GLN A 567 -16.63 14.86 15.34
N ILE A 568 -17.14 15.38 16.47
CA ILE A 568 -18.32 16.26 16.50
C ILE A 568 -18.03 17.56 15.73
N PHE A 569 -16.89 18.19 15.98
CA PHE A 569 -16.48 19.39 15.27
C PHE A 569 -16.37 19.15 13.76
N GLY A 570 -15.68 18.07 13.37
CA GLY A 570 -15.47 17.71 11.97
C GLY A 570 -16.77 17.48 11.22
N ASP A 571 -17.76 16.84 11.85
CA ASP A 571 -19.08 16.62 11.26
C ASP A 571 -19.90 17.93 11.17
N ARG A 572 -19.86 18.79 12.20
CA ARG A 572 -20.48 20.13 12.17
C ARG A 572 -19.89 20.99 11.06
N LEU A 573 -18.57 21.11 11.00
CA LEU A 573 -17.87 21.89 9.98
C LEU A 573 -18.11 21.31 8.58
N ARG A 574 -18.07 19.98 8.41
CA ARG A 574 -18.36 19.33 7.12
C ARG A 574 -19.76 19.69 6.62
N ASN A 575 -20.77 19.62 7.49
CA ASN A 575 -22.14 19.97 7.13
C ASN A 575 -22.26 21.45 6.74
N LEU A 576 -21.65 22.34 7.52
CA LEU A 576 -21.62 23.77 7.20
C LEU A 576 -20.95 24.05 5.86
N LEU A 577 -19.78 23.44 5.59
CA LEU A 577 -19.09 23.56 4.31
C LEU A 577 -19.93 23.00 3.15
N ARG A 578 -20.72 21.93 3.36
CA ARG A 578 -21.68 21.46 2.33
C ARG A 578 -22.74 22.52 2.04
N THR A 579 -23.33 23.12 3.07
CA THR A 579 -24.33 24.19 2.91
C THR A 579 -23.75 25.41 2.22
N LEU A 580 -22.48 25.74 2.48
CA LEU A 580 -21.75 26.84 1.85
C LEU A 580 -21.20 26.48 0.45
N LYS A 581 -21.45 25.27 -0.06
CA LYS A 581 -20.87 24.75 -1.32
C LYS A 581 -19.33 24.73 -1.35
N LEU A 582 -18.70 24.62 -0.19
CA LEU A 582 -17.25 24.56 0.02
C LEU A 582 -16.75 23.17 0.48
N HIS A 583 -17.55 22.12 0.34
CA HIS A 583 -17.13 20.75 0.67
C HIS A 583 -16.27 20.14 -0.45
N SER A 584 -15.18 19.45 -0.10
CA SER A 584 -14.37 18.62 -1.00
C SER A 584 -13.91 17.35 -0.28
N GLU A 585 -13.89 16.22 -0.98
CA GLU A 585 -13.41 14.95 -0.40
C GLU A 585 -11.88 14.95 -0.18
N ARG A 586 -11.16 15.73 -1.00
CA ARG A 586 -9.70 15.83 -1.01
C ARG A 586 -9.20 16.98 -0.10
N GLU A 587 -10.04 17.96 0.20
CA GLU A 587 -9.70 19.14 1.01
C GLU A 587 -10.54 19.20 2.28
N ASP A 588 -10.47 18.14 3.09
CA ASP A 588 -11.15 18.06 4.38
C ASP A 588 -10.48 18.94 5.46
N ILE A 589 -10.98 18.91 6.69
CA ILE A 589 -10.36 19.64 7.81
C ILE A 589 -8.88 19.28 7.99
N TYR A 590 -8.47 18.04 7.75
CA TYR A 590 -7.07 17.63 7.87
C TYR A 590 -6.20 18.14 6.70
N ALA A 591 -6.81 18.52 5.58
CA ALA A 591 -6.11 19.21 4.49
C ALA A 591 -5.67 20.62 4.89
N MET A 592 -6.34 21.30 5.83
CA MET A 592 -5.93 22.63 6.33
C MET A 592 -4.51 22.58 6.93
N ARG A 593 -4.22 21.56 7.74
CA ARG A 593 -2.86 21.31 8.25
C ARG A 593 -1.86 20.99 7.13
N ARG A 594 -2.30 20.28 6.08
CA ARG A 594 -1.46 20.00 4.90
C ARG A 594 -1.15 21.29 4.13
N THR A 595 -2.06 22.26 4.10
CA THR A 595 -1.84 23.58 3.52
C THR A 595 -0.63 24.27 4.14
N LEU A 596 -0.51 24.29 5.48
CA LEU A 596 0.69 24.81 6.15
C LEU A 596 1.95 24.07 5.67
N SER A 597 1.93 22.73 5.73
CA SER A 597 3.09 21.91 5.31
C SER A 597 3.52 22.18 3.88
N SER A 598 2.57 22.40 2.96
CA SER A 598 2.87 22.72 1.56
C SER A 598 3.43 24.13 1.40
N LYS A 599 2.91 25.13 2.12
CA LYS A 599 3.45 26.49 2.05
C LYS A 599 4.85 26.58 2.66
N LEU A 600 5.11 25.91 3.78
CA LEU A 600 6.46 25.80 4.34
C LEU A 600 7.44 25.13 3.36
N MET A 601 6.98 24.13 2.61
CA MET A 601 7.79 23.52 1.55
C MET A 601 8.07 24.48 0.40
N GLN A 602 7.09 25.31 0.01
CA GLN A 602 7.26 26.33 -1.03
C GLN A 602 8.23 27.44 -0.61
N LEU A 603 8.28 27.78 0.68
CA LEU A 603 9.28 28.68 1.26
C LEU A 603 10.67 28.05 1.42
N GLY A 604 10.87 26.79 1.04
CA GLY A 604 12.16 26.12 1.13
C GLY A 604 12.55 25.67 2.54
N ILE A 605 11.63 25.71 3.51
CA ILE A 605 11.90 25.28 4.89
C ILE A 605 12.21 23.77 4.92
N ASP A 606 13.27 23.41 5.63
CA ASP A 606 13.78 22.04 5.69
C ASP A 606 12.78 21.06 6.35
N THR A 607 12.97 19.77 6.08
CA THR A 607 12.06 18.74 6.57
C THR A 607 12.00 18.65 8.09
N GLY A 608 13.12 18.80 8.79
CA GLY A 608 13.19 18.72 10.25
C GLY A 608 12.38 19.84 10.90
N THR A 609 12.58 21.09 10.49
CA THR A 609 11.84 22.25 11.02
C THR A 609 10.34 22.15 10.72
N ARG A 610 9.96 21.71 9.52
CA ARG A 610 8.54 21.44 9.21
C ARG A 610 7.95 20.37 10.13
N GLN A 611 8.71 19.31 10.43
CA GLN A 611 8.27 18.25 11.33
C GLN A 611 8.16 18.74 12.78
N LYS A 612 9.05 19.64 13.24
CA LYS A 612 8.95 20.31 14.55
C LYS A 612 7.65 21.10 14.68
N ILE A 613 7.32 21.96 13.71
CA ILE A 613 6.07 22.74 13.69
C ILE A 613 4.84 21.83 13.74
N LEU A 614 4.86 20.76 12.93
CA LEU A 614 3.74 19.84 12.82
C LEU A 614 3.67 18.85 14.00
N GLY A 615 4.76 18.58 14.73
CA GLY A 615 4.83 17.51 15.73
C GLY A 615 4.81 16.12 15.05
N HIS A 616 5.78 15.88 14.17
CA HIS A 616 6.11 14.56 13.60
C HIS A 616 7.48 14.10 14.15
N LEU A 617 7.64 12.78 14.33
CA LEU A 617 8.91 12.16 14.75
C LEU A 617 9.85 11.99 13.56
N GLU A 618 11.10 12.41 13.69
CA GLU A 618 12.20 11.80 12.94
C GLU A 618 12.67 10.51 13.63
N GLY A 619 13.28 9.61 12.85
CA GLY A 619 13.57 8.23 13.21
C GLY A 619 14.58 8.00 14.35
N THR A 620 14.85 8.98 15.21
CA THR A 620 15.71 8.78 16.38
C THR A 620 15.10 9.39 17.65
N THR A 621 15.44 8.80 18.79
CA THR A 621 14.79 9.02 20.09
C THR A 621 15.22 10.33 20.76
N ILE A 622 16.06 11.12 20.09
CA ILE A 622 16.73 12.32 20.62
C ILE A 622 15.88 13.59 20.43
N ASP A 623 14.87 13.58 19.55
CA ASP A 623 14.11 14.79 19.20
C ASP A 623 12.86 15.09 20.05
N ARG A 624 12.88 14.70 21.34
CA ARG A 624 11.71 14.79 22.21
C ARG A 624 11.40 16.19 22.75
N HIS A 625 12.32 17.16 22.63
CA HIS A 625 12.24 18.45 23.35
C HIS A 625 12.69 19.68 22.53
N TYR A 626 12.46 19.72 21.21
CA TYR A 626 13.02 20.79 20.35
C TYR A 626 12.13 22.02 20.09
N THR A 627 11.10 22.30 20.90
CA THR A 627 10.32 23.55 20.74
C THR A 627 10.50 24.57 21.86
N ASP A 628 11.35 24.28 22.85
CA ASP A 628 11.73 25.27 23.85
C ASP A 628 12.90 26.17 23.38
N HIS A 629 13.46 25.91 22.20
CA HIS A 629 14.56 26.69 21.59
C HIS A 629 14.18 27.12 20.16
N GLY A 630 14.51 28.37 19.79
CA GLY A 630 14.23 28.91 18.46
C GLY A 630 12.79 29.41 18.24
N LEU A 631 12.06 29.77 19.31
CA LEU A 631 10.66 30.23 19.20
C LEU A 631 10.49 31.49 18.34
N LEU A 632 11.46 32.42 18.38
CA LEU A 632 11.48 33.61 17.53
C LEU A 632 11.66 33.24 16.05
N GLU A 633 12.57 32.31 15.73
CA GLU A 633 12.75 31.80 14.36
C GLU A 633 11.48 31.12 13.84
N LEU A 634 10.83 30.28 14.68
CA LEU A 634 9.55 29.68 14.34
C LEU A 634 8.45 30.73 14.14
N LYS A 635 8.46 31.82 14.90
CA LYS A 635 7.52 32.95 14.75
C LYS A 635 7.74 33.62 13.40
N ASP A 636 8.98 33.94 13.05
CA ASP A 636 9.34 34.57 11.77
C ASP A 636 8.93 33.70 10.58
N ILE A 637 9.16 32.38 10.66
CA ILE A 637 8.74 31.41 9.65
C ILE A 637 7.22 31.40 9.48
N LEU A 638 6.47 31.37 10.59
CA LEU A 638 5.00 31.33 10.53
C LEU A 638 4.41 32.66 10.06
N ASP A 639 5.03 33.78 10.39
CA ASP A 639 4.61 35.12 10.00
C ASP A 639 4.87 35.40 8.51
N ALA A 640 5.94 34.81 7.93
CA ALA A 640 6.27 34.95 6.51
C ALA A 640 5.26 34.29 5.56
N LEU A 641 4.33 33.47 6.08
CA LEU A 641 3.35 32.73 5.30
C LEU A 641 2.13 33.60 4.96
N ASP A 642 1.98 33.93 3.68
CA ASP A 642 0.78 34.62 3.20
C ASP A 642 -0.39 33.65 2.96
N TYR A 643 -1.52 33.94 3.60
CA TYR A 643 -2.80 33.22 3.45
C TYR A 643 -3.87 34.05 2.73
N GLY A 644 -3.52 35.26 2.33
CA GLY A 644 -4.39 36.27 1.78
C GLY A 644 -5.46 36.75 2.76
N ILE A 645 -5.19 36.78 4.05
CA ILE A 645 -6.15 37.28 5.05
C ILE A 645 -5.97 38.79 5.17
N ILE A 646 -7.01 39.58 4.90
CA ILE A 646 -7.00 41.04 5.14
C ILE A 646 -7.82 41.34 6.39
N VAL A 647 -7.16 41.89 7.41
CA VAL A 647 -7.75 42.29 8.68
C VAL A 647 -8.13 43.77 8.63
N GLY A 648 -9.32 44.10 9.10
CA GLY A 648 -9.80 45.47 9.22
C GLY A 648 -10.68 45.67 10.44
N ARG A 649 -11.23 46.89 10.58
CA ARG A 649 -12.14 47.26 11.67
C ARG A 649 -13.47 47.72 11.09
N ASP A 650 -14.55 47.31 11.73
CA ASP A 650 -15.91 47.76 11.45
C ASP A 650 -16.49 48.25 12.77
N ARG A 651 -17.07 49.47 12.78
CA ARG A 651 -17.58 50.15 13.99
C ARG A 651 -18.65 49.34 14.73
N ARG A 652 -19.25 48.34 14.08
CA ARG A 652 -20.27 47.46 14.66
C ARG A 652 -19.71 46.34 15.53
N PHE A 653 -18.40 46.09 15.48
CA PHE A 653 -17.74 45.06 16.25
C PHE A 653 -16.62 45.66 17.10
N ASP A 654 -16.56 45.27 18.37
CA ASP A 654 -15.52 45.71 19.31
C ASP A 654 -14.17 45.00 19.09
N PHE A 655 -14.01 44.34 17.94
CA PHE A 655 -12.84 43.54 17.63
C PHE A 655 -12.51 43.60 16.13
N PRO A 656 -11.24 43.38 15.74
CA PRO A 656 -10.85 43.29 14.34
C PRO A 656 -11.54 42.11 13.64
N ILE A 657 -11.93 42.32 12.38
CA ILE A 657 -12.62 41.33 11.55
C ILE A 657 -11.87 41.12 10.23
N ILE A 658 -12.18 40.01 9.56
CA ILE A 658 -11.72 39.80 8.19
C ILE A 658 -12.60 40.65 7.27
N THR A 659 -11.99 41.59 6.56
CA THR A 659 -12.68 42.50 5.65
C THR A 659 -12.54 42.09 4.19
N GLY A 660 -11.59 41.22 3.89
CA GLY A 660 -11.29 40.80 2.53
C GLY A 660 -10.24 39.70 2.48
N SER A 661 -9.85 39.40 1.26
CA SER A 661 -8.73 38.54 0.96
C SER A 661 -7.90 39.14 -0.17
N SER A 662 -6.56 39.01 -0.09
CA SER A 662 -5.66 39.55 -1.14
C SER A 662 -5.75 38.76 -2.44
N ALA A 663 -6.35 37.58 -2.42
CA ALA A 663 -6.64 36.83 -3.62
C ALA A 663 -7.84 37.45 -4.36
N LEU A 664 -7.61 37.87 -5.60
CA LEU A 664 -8.65 38.26 -6.55
C LEU A 664 -9.73 37.16 -6.62
N LEU A 665 -10.86 37.39 -5.96
CA LEU A 665 -12.06 36.56 -6.11
C LEU A 665 -12.76 37.03 -7.38
N LEU A 666 -12.35 36.44 -8.49
CA LEU A 666 -13.06 36.59 -9.74
C LEU A 666 -14.51 36.06 -9.55
N THR A 667 -15.50 36.76 -10.12
CA THR A 667 -16.89 36.32 -10.10
C THR A 667 -16.98 34.90 -10.63
N ALA A 668 -17.71 34.02 -9.94
CA ALA A 668 -17.70 32.62 -10.29
C ALA A 668 -18.72 32.31 -11.40
N LEU A 669 -18.29 31.60 -12.44
CA LEU A 669 -19.17 31.05 -13.47
C LEU A 669 -19.42 29.57 -13.18
N ASP A 670 -20.69 29.17 -13.01
CA ASP A 670 -21.09 27.77 -12.98
C ASP A 670 -20.97 27.19 -14.39
N VAL A 671 -20.17 26.12 -14.53
CA VAL A 671 -19.94 25.44 -15.80
C VAL A 671 -20.89 24.25 -15.94
N GLU A 672 -21.75 24.30 -16.95
CA GLU A 672 -22.60 23.18 -17.39
C GLU A 672 -22.13 22.66 -18.75
N LEU A 673 -22.12 21.34 -18.90
CA LEU A 673 -21.59 20.67 -20.10
C LEU A 673 -22.54 19.58 -20.57
N ALA A 674 -22.68 19.47 -21.89
CA ALA A 674 -23.17 18.27 -22.53
C ALA A 674 -21.98 17.45 -23.04
N LEU A 675 -22.01 16.14 -22.82
CA LEU A 675 -20.94 15.25 -23.24
C LEU A 675 -21.41 14.31 -24.36
N THR A 676 -20.51 14.06 -25.30
CA THR A 676 -20.67 13.02 -26.33
C THR A 676 -20.50 11.63 -25.73
N ASP A 677 -20.84 10.60 -26.50
CA ASP A 677 -20.60 9.21 -26.12
C ASP A 677 -19.11 8.90 -25.84
N GLN A 678 -18.20 9.69 -26.43
CA GLN A 678 -16.76 9.58 -26.25
C GLN A 678 -16.26 10.40 -25.05
N ARG A 679 -17.17 10.98 -24.26
CA ARG A 679 -16.87 11.87 -23.12
C ARG A 679 -16.13 13.14 -23.53
N GLU A 680 -16.31 13.57 -24.78
CA GLU A 680 -15.87 14.87 -25.25
C GLU A 680 -16.98 15.90 -25.01
N VAL A 681 -16.62 17.17 -24.91
CA VAL A 681 -17.59 18.24 -24.74
C VAL A 681 -18.34 18.43 -26.07
N SER A 682 -19.67 18.31 -26.06
CA SER A 682 -20.52 18.66 -27.22
C SER A 682 -21.14 20.05 -27.09
N ALA A 683 -21.33 20.53 -25.87
CA ALA A 683 -21.83 21.88 -25.63
C ALA A 683 -21.38 22.41 -24.26
N VAL A 684 -21.15 23.73 -24.16
CA VAL A 684 -20.73 24.45 -22.95
C VAL A 684 -21.68 25.59 -22.63
N LEU A 685 -22.05 25.71 -21.35
CA LEU A 685 -22.85 26.80 -20.82
C LEU A 685 -22.18 27.32 -19.55
N LEU A 686 -21.85 28.62 -19.53
CA LEU A 686 -21.28 29.33 -18.40
C LEU A 686 -22.29 30.33 -17.89
N ARG A 687 -22.69 30.16 -16.63
CA ARG A 687 -23.64 31.07 -15.97
C ARG A 687 -22.99 31.78 -14.81
N ASP A 688 -23.31 33.05 -14.62
CA ASP A 688 -22.95 33.74 -13.38
C ASP A 688 -23.59 33.02 -12.19
N SER A 689 -22.76 32.61 -11.23
CA SER A 689 -23.21 31.79 -10.09
C SER A 689 -24.09 32.55 -9.08
N GLU A 690 -24.11 33.89 -9.13
CA GLU A 690 -24.93 34.73 -8.26
C GLU A 690 -26.22 35.19 -8.97
N THR A 691 -26.13 35.61 -10.24
CA THR A 691 -27.29 36.13 -10.99
C THR A 691 -28.02 35.06 -11.82
N ASP A 692 -27.40 33.90 -12.07
CA ASP A 692 -27.88 32.83 -12.98
C ASP A 692 -27.99 33.30 -14.46
N GLU A 693 -27.38 34.45 -14.79
CA GLU A 693 -27.32 34.97 -16.15
C GLU A 693 -26.31 34.17 -16.98
N ILE A 694 -26.67 33.91 -18.24
CA ILE A 694 -25.80 33.18 -19.18
C ILE A 694 -24.73 34.15 -19.70
N ILE A 695 -23.48 33.88 -19.35
CA ILE A 695 -22.32 34.69 -19.76
C ILE A 695 -21.70 34.15 -21.06
N PHE A 696 -21.79 32.85 -21.29
CA PHE A 696 -21.35 32.22 -22.53
C PHE A 696 -22.06 30.89 -22.76
N GLU A 697 -22.49 30.64 -23.99
CA GLU A 697 -23.08 29.37 -24.42
C GLU A 697 -22.65 29.03 -25.84
N ALA A 698 -22.33 27.76 -26.09
CA ALA A 698 -21.93 27.29 -27.42
C ALA A 698 -22.11 25.77 -27.56
N THR A 699 -22.37 25.33 -28.79
CA THR A 699 -22.21 23.93 -29.20
C THR A 699 -20.89 23.77 -29.95
N ILE A 700 -20.28 22.59 -29.88
CA ILE A 700 -19.03 22.30 -30.59
C ILE A 700 -19.35 21.74 -31.98
N SER A 701 -18.83 22.40 -33.01
CA SER A 701 -19.04 22.02 -34.42
C SER A 701 -18.58 20.59 -34.69
N GLY A 702 -19.39 19.84 -35.43
CA GLY A 702 -19.13 18.42 -35.73
C GLY A 702 -19.48 17.44 -34.62
N GLN A 703 -19.86 17.91 -33.42
CA GLN A 703 -20.30 17.06 -32.31
C GLN A 703 -21.82 17.05 -32.21
N LYS A 704 -22.41 15.90 -31.83
CA LYS A 704 -23.86 15.79 -31.62
C LYS A 704 -24.23 16.51 -30.32
N ALA A 705 -24.94 17.64 -30.42
CA ALA A 705 -25.38 18.43 -29.27
C ALA A 705 -26.84 18.13 -28.88
N PRO A 706 -27.25 18.41 -27.62
CA PRO A 706 -28.65 18.30 -27.19
C PRO A 706 -29.55 19.28 -27.95
N SER A 707 -30.74 18.81 -28.35
CA SER A 707 -31.76 19.66 -29.00
C SER A 707 -32.64 20.44 -28.02
N GLU A 708 -32.53 20.18 -26.72
CA GLU A 708 -33.33 20.86 -25.69
C GLU A 708 -32.75 22.24 -25.35
N PRO A 709 -33.58 23.27 -25.09
CA PRO A 709 -33.11 24.58 -24.66
C PRO A 709 -32.35 24.50 -23.31
N PRO A 710 -31.27 25.29 -23.13
CA PRO A 710 -30.82 26.39 -24.00
C PRO A 710 -29.96 25.96 -25.21
N TRP A 711 -29.60 24.69 -25.33
CA TRP A 711 -28.60 24.18 -26.28
C TRP A 711 -29.04 24.17 -27.74
N GLY A 712 -30.33 23.94 -27.99
CA GLY A 712 -30.90 23.83 -29.34
C GLY A 712 -30.82 25.11 -30.18
N GLU A 713 -30.63 26.28 -29.54
CA GLU A 713 -30.54 27.60 -30.19
C GLU A 713 -29.14 28.23 -30.09
N CYS A 714 -28.17 27.52 -29.51
CA CYS A 714 -26.81 28.02 -29.32
C CYS A 714 -26.01 28.08 -30.63
N ALA A 715 -25.12 29.07 -30.74
CA ALA A 715 -24.15 29.13 -31.83
C ALA A 715 -23.22 27.90 -31.84
N SER A 716 -22.94 27.36 -33.03
CA SER A 716 -21.99 26.26 -33.24
C SER A 716 -20.60 26.85 -33.52
N LEU A 717 -19.65 26.60 -32.62
CA LEU A 717 -18.28 27.12 -32.67
C LEU A 717 -17.27 25.98 -32.78
N ASP A 718 -16.06 26.27 -33.28
CA ASP A 718 -14.97 25.30 -33.26
C ASP A 718 -14.48 25.05 -31.82
N ALA A 719 -13.96 23.85 -31.56
CA ALA A 719 -13.49 23.45 -30.23
C ALA A 719 -12.38 24.37 -29.69
N VAL A 720 -11.49 24.84 -30.56
CA VAL A 720 -10.41 25.77 -30.19
C VAL A 720 -10.97 27.13 -29.80
N GLU A 721 -12.00 27.60 -30.50
CA GLU A 721 -12.65 28.89 -30.23
C GLU A 721 -13.41 28.87 -28.89
N VAL A 722 -14.14 27.78 -28.63
CA VAL A 722 -14.79 27.53 -27.34
C VAL A 722 -13.75 27.50 -26.22
N ALA A 723 -12.66 26.76 -26.38
CA ALA A 723 -11.58 26.70 -25.40
C ALA A 723 -10.94 28.07 -25.15
N THR A 724 -10.69 28.84 -26.21
CA THR A 724 -10.12 30.20 -26.15
C THR A 724 -11.04 31.13 -25.39
N ARG A 725 -12.35 31.05 -25.65
CA ARG A 725 -13.33 31.89 -24.98
C ARG A 725 -13.45 31.55 -23.50
N ILE A 726 -13.44 30.28 -23.14
CA ILE A 726 -13.45 29.83 -21.74
C ILE A 726 -12.18 30.28 -21.02
N LEU A 727 -11.00 30.15 -21.63
CA LEU A 727 -9.74 30.63 -21.04
C LEU A 727 -9.73 32.15 -20.88
N SER A 728 -10.18 32.89 -21.88
CA SER A 728 -10.35 34.34 -21.79
C SER A 728 -11.28 34.74 -20.64
N LEU A 729 -12.41 34.05 -20.49
CA LEU A 729 -13.32 34.27 -19.37
C LEU A 729 -12.69 33.85 -18.03
N SER A 730 -11.89 32.79 -18.00
CA SER A 730 -11.19 32.35 -16.78
C SER A 730 -10.17 33.36 -16.23
N ARG A 731 -9.75 34.34 -17.06
CA ARG A 731 -8.92 35.47 -16.64
C ARG A 731 -9.71 36.54 -15.88
N GLN A 732 -11.02 36.62 -16.10
CA GLN A 732 -11.93 37.61 -15.51
C GLN A 732 -12.89 36.99 -14.49
N TYR A 733 -13.09 35.67 -14.57
CA TYR A 733 -14.05 34.89 -13.79
C TYR A 733 -13.41 33.62 -13.21
N SER A 734 -13.88 33.18 -12.05
CA SER A 734 -13.50 31.87 -11.48
C SER A 734 -14.42 30.79 -12.06
N LEU A 735 -13.87 29.74 -12.66
CA LEU A 735 -14.71 28.66 -13.19
C LEU A 735 -15.09 27.68 -12.07
N THR A 736 -16.38 27.51 -11.82
CA THR A 736 -16.90 26.48 -10.93
C THR A 736 -17.10 25.20 -11.73
N MET A 737 -16.13 24.29 -11.59
CA MET A 737 -16.10 23.04 -12.34
C MET A 737 -17.34 22.16 -12.09
N PRO A 738 -17.75 21.34 -13.08
CA PRO A 738 -18.84 20.39 -12.92
C PRO A 738 -18.63 19.43 -11.74
N ALA A 739 -19.71 18.96 -11.12
CA ALA A 739 -19.62 18.05 -9.97
C ALA A 739 -19.11 16.64 -10.33
N ASN A 740 -19.25 16.24 -11.59
CA ASN A 740 -18.79 14.96 -12.11
C ASN A 740 -17.29 15.05 -12.49
N GLU A 741 -16.47 14.12 -11.97
CA GLU A 741 -15.04 14.05 -12.30
C GLU A 741 -14.80 13.85 -13.81
N GLU A 742 -15.71 13.18 -14.52
CA GLU A 742 -15.62 12.95 -15.97
C GLU A 742 -15.85 14.23 -16.77
N ALA A 743 -16.87 15.02 -16.41
CA ALA A 743 -17.16 16.31 -17.04
C ALA A 743 -16.05 17.34 -16.77
N THR A 744 -15.48 17.33 -15.56
CA THR A 744 -14.31 18.15 -15.22
C THR A 744 -13.13 17.80 -16.13
N ALA A 745 -12.82 16.51 -16.27
CA ALA A 745 -11.71 16.06 -17.12
C ALA A 745 -11.93 16.37 -18.60
N ALA A 746 -13.16 16.25 -19.11
CA ALA A 746 -13.50 16.59 -20.49
C ALA A 746 -13.28 18.08 -20.79
N LEU A 747 -13.70 18.96 -19.87
CA LEU A 747 -13.44 20.39 -19.97
C LEU A 747 -11.95 20.70 -19.92
N GLU A 748 -11.23 20.17 -18.93
CA GLU A 748 -9.77 20.35 -18.83
C GLU A 748 -9.05 19.91 -20.12
N HIS A 749 -9.53 18.83 -20.75
CA HIS A 749 -8.99 18.35 -22.02
C HIS A 749 -9.31 19.28 -23.20
N LEU A 750 -10.51 19.87 -23.25
CA LEU A 750 -10.87 20.89 -24.23
C LEU A 750 -9.94 22.12 -24.13
N LEU A 751 -9.61 22.55 -22.92
CA LEU A 751 -8.76 23.74 -22.70
C LEU A 751 -7.30 23.54 -23.15
N ILE A 752 -6.82 22.30 -23.32
CA ILE A 752 -5.48 22.00 -23.84
C ILE A 752 -5.32 22.45 -25.31
N LEU A 753 -6.42 22.60 -26.05
CA LEU A 753 -6.40 23.03 -27.45
C LEU A 753 -5.79 24.43 -27.65
N VAL A 754 -5.66 25.21 -26.57
CA VAL A 754 -5.11 26.56 -26.59
C VAL A 754 -3.82 26.58 -25.78
N ASP A 755 -2.74 27.02 -26.41
CA ASP A 755 -1.44 27.22 -25.76
C ASP A 755 -1.46 28.53 -24.94
N ASP A 756 -2.09 28.49 -23.76
CA ASP A 756 -2.11 29.62 -22.83
C ASP A 756 -0.88 29.58 -21.91
N LYS A 757 0.01 30.57 -22.04
CA LYS A 757 1.19 30.68 -21.19
C LYS A 757 0.76 31.07 -19.76
N PRO A 758 1.24 30.37 -18.71
CA PRO A 758 0.84 30.68 -17.34
C PRO A 758 1.26 32.10 -16.94
N PHE A 759 0.29 32.88 -16.45
CA PHE A 759 0.43 34.29 -16.07
C PHE A 759 1.51 34.55 -15.00
N TYR A 760 1.89 33.53 -14.23
CA TYR A 760 2.92 33.58 -13.18
C TYR A 760 4.33 33.99 -13.67
N ASN A 761 4.62 33.87 -14.98
CA ASN A 761 5.93 34.22 -15.52
C ASN A 761 6.11 35.73 -15.77
N GLN A 762 5.05 36.53 -15.84
CA GLN A 762 5.17 37.98 -16.04
C GLN A 762 5.44 38.72 -14.73
N MET A 763 4.67 38.47 -13.66
CA MET A 763 4.91 39.11 -12.36
C MET A 763 6.31 38.80 -11.81
N ARG A 764 6.80 37.56 -11.95
CA ARG A 764 8.14 37.20 -11.48
C ARG A 764 9.26 37.79 -12.35
N ARG A 765 8.98 38.10 -13.63
CA ARG A 765 9.90 38.86 -14.50
C ARG A 765 9.92 40.33 -14.11
N ASP A 766 8.79 40.89 -13.73
CA ASP A 766 8.69 42.29 -13.31
C ASP A 766 9.28 42.50 -11.90
N GLU A 767 9.12 41.55 -10.98
CA GLU A 767 9.79 41.53 -9.67
C GLU A 767 11.31 41.34 -9.79
N ARG A 768 11.77 40.48 -10.70
CA ARG A 768 13.20 40.32 -11.05
C ARG A 768 13.78 41.52 -11.79
N ARG A 769 12.95 42.33 -12.43
CA ARG A 769 13.36 43.62 -13.02
C ARG A 769 13.40 44.73 -11.98
N ALA A 770 12.57 44.66 -10.94
CA ALA A 770 12.57 45.60 -9.83
C ALA A 770 13.73 45.36 -8.83
N HIS A 771 14.18 44.11 -8.70
CA HIS A 771 15.35 43.73 -7.90
C HIS A 771 16.54 43.50 -8.85
N GLY A 772 17.29 44.57 -9.11
CA GLY A 772 18.38 44.57 -10.08
C GLY A 772 19.44 43.51 -9.81
N ASP A 773 19.41 42.42 -10.58
CA ASP A 773 20.55 41.53 -10.79
C ASP A 773 21.20 41.89 -12.13
N GLN A 774 22.38 42.51 -12.05
CA GLN A 774 23.35 42.58 -13.14
C GLN A 774 23.99 41.20 -13.32
N ALA A 775 23.58 40.48 -14.36
CA ALA A 775 24.42 39.47 -14.99
C ALA A 775 24.05 39.34 -16.48
N THR A 776 24.96 39.87 -17.29
CA THR A 776 25.07 39.90 -18.76
C THR A 776 25.06 38.51 -19.42
N LEU A 777 24.38 38.37 -20.56
CA LEU A 777 24.97 38.15 -21.90
C LEU A 777 23.93 37.65 -22.93
N ASP A 778 23.68 38.51 -23.92
CA ASP A 778 23.58 38.30 -25.37
C ASP A 778 22.85 37.07 -25.94
N ASN A 779 21.79 37.36 -26.70
CA ASN A 779 21.77 37.13 -28.16
C ASN A 779 20.43 37.61 -28.75
N ASN A 780 20.43 38.84 -29.29
CA ASN A 780 19.42 39.29 -30.23
C ASN A 780 19.90 38.92 -31.64
N LEU A 781 19.16 38.05 -32.32
CA LEU A 781 19.12 38.00 -33.78
C LEU A 781 17.65 38.12 -34.17
N GLU A 782 17.27 39.34 -34.56
CA GLU A 782 16.01 39.60 -35.25
C GLU A 782 16.12 39.06 -36.68
N HIS A 783 15.21 38.18 -37.08
CA HIS A 783 15.04 37.78 -38.48
C HIS A 783 13.84 38.53 -39.07
N GLU A 784 14.09 39.27 -40.15
CA GLU A 784 13.03 39.84 -40.98
C GLU A 784 12.16 38.74 -41.62
N PRO A 785 10.83 38.94 -41.75
CA PRO A 785 9.96 37.98 -42.41
C PRO A 785 10.17 38.00 -43.93
N ILE A 786 10.40 36.81 -44.50
CA ILE A 786 10.49 36.55 -45.94
C ILE A 786 9.14 36.88 -46.60
N SER A 787 9.16 37.61 -47.71
CA SER A 787 7.94 38.08 -48.38
C SER A 787 7.19 36.94 -49.09
N GLU A 788 5.86 37.05 -49.17
CA GLU A 788 4.97 36.07 -49.83
C GLU A 788 5.30 35.82 -51.32
N ALA A 789 6.10 36.68 -51.96
CA ALA A 789 6.52 36.50 -53.34
C ALA A 789 7.52 35.34 -53.53
N ASP A 790 8.37 35.06 -52.53
CA ASP A 790 9.39 34.00 -52.60
C ASP A 790 8.79 32.59 -52.41
N ASN A 791 7.62 32.50 -51.77
CA ASN A 791 6.90 31.23 -51.54
C ASN A 791 6.20 30.67 -52.78
N ALA A 792 5.97 31.50 -53.81
CA ALA A 792 5.30 31.08 -55.04
C ALA A 792 6.24 30.35 -56.02
N ALA A 793 7.54 30.65 -56.01
CA ALA A 793 8.52 30.07 -56.94
C ALA A 793 8.97 28.65 -56.56
N LEU A 794 8.82 28.24 -55.30
CA LEU A 794 9.23 26.91 -54.79
C LEU A 794 8.21 25.77 -55.06
N ARG A 795 7.02 26.07 -55.61
CA ARG A 795 5.91 25.10 -55.75
C ARG A 795 5.88 24.30 -57.06
N THR A 796 6.85 24.51 -57.95
CA THR A 796 6.81 23.98 -59.35
C THR A 796 7.91 22.98 -59.70
N ALA A 797 8.65 22.44 -58.72
CA ALA A 797 9.71 21.44 -58.95
C ALA A 797 9.28 20.03 -58.52
N TYR A 798 9.62 19.02 -59.33
CA TYR A 798 9.42 17.60 -59.02
C TYR A 798 10.08 17.22 -57.68
N LEU A 799 9.32 16.58 -56.78
CA LEU A 799 9.81 16.10 -55.48
C LEU A 799 10.39 14.70 -55.62
N GLY A 800 11.64 14.51 -55.19
CA GLY A 800 12.38 13.25 -55.31
C GLY A 800 13.03 12.79 -54.01
N ARG A 801 13.67 11.62 -54.05
CA ARG A 801 14.41 11.07 -52.91
C ARG A 801 15.47 12.06 -52.42
N GLY A 802 15.51 12.29 -51.12
CA GLY A 802 16.42 13.25 -50.47
C GLY A 802 15.81 14.63 -50.24
N ASP A 803 14.63 14.91 -50.80
CA ASP A 803 13.92 16.16 -50.53
C ASP A 803 13.26 16.15 -49.15
N LEU A 804 13.28 17.32 -48.51
CA LEU A 804 12.64 17.59 -47.24
C LEU A 804 11.37 18.38 -47.45
N VAL A 805 10.28 17.87 -46.88
CA VAL A 805 8.95 18.46 -46.98
C VAL A 805 8.37 18.67 -45.59
N ILE A 806 7.44 19.60 -45.48
CA ILE A 806 6.63 19.76 -44.27
C ILE A 806 5.39 18.88 -44.43
N CYS A 807 5.33 17.82 -43.63
CA CYS A 807 4.25 16.83 -43.65
C CYS A 807 3.41 16.89 -42.37
N LEU A 808 2.08 16.84 -42.55
CA LEU A 808 1.12 16.68 -41.48
C LEU A 808 0.87 15.19 -41.25
N PHE A 809 1.59 14.62 -40.28
CA PHE A 809 1.52 13.20 -39.99
C PHE A 809 0.33 12.87 -39.09
N PRO A 810 -0.44 11.80 -39.33
CA PRO A 810 -1.58 11.46 -38.48
C PRO A 810 -1.07 10.96 -37.12
N THR A 811 -1.12 11.82 -36.10
CA THR A 811 -0.82 11.45 -34.71
C THR A 811 -2.12 11.14 -33.96
N ARG A 812 -2.06 10.18 -33.02
CA ARG A 812 -3.21 9.81 -32.17
C ARG A 812 -3.63 10.90 -31.14
N SER A 813 -3.01 12.08 -31.17
CA SER A 813 -3.42 13.27 -30.42
C SER A 813 -3.97 14.31 -31.40
N SER A 814 -5.13 14.89 -31.10
CA SER A 814 -5.72 15.99 -31.88
C SER A 814 -4.77 17.20 -31.88
N GLY A 815 -4.06 17.38 -32.98
CA GLY A 815 -3.02 18.39 -33.14
C GLY A 815 -1.76 17.80 -33.77
N SER A 816 -1.81 17.49 -35.07
CA SER A 816 -0.59 17.24 -35.82
C SER A 816 -0.04 18.59 -36.27
N ALA A 817 0.94 19.13 -35.54
CA ALA A 817 1.72 20.24 -36.07
C ALA A 817 2.49 19.75 -37.30
N PRO A 818 2.56 20.54 -38.39
CA PRO A 818 3.38 20.21 -39.56
C PRO A 818 4.83 19.96 -39.11
N ARG A 819 5.42 18.83 -39.52
CA ARG A 819 6.79 18.46 -39.15
C ARG A 819 7.64 18.20 -40.38
N PRO A 820 8.98 18.32 -40.29
CA PRO A 820 9.86 17.89 -41.35
C PRO A 820 9.63 16.41 -41.64
N GLY A 821 9.51 16.07 -42.91
CA GLY A 821 9.45 14.72 -43.45
C GLY A 821 10.50 14.57 -44.52
N LEU A 822 11.20 13.44 -44.53
CA LEU A 822 12.20 13.13 -45.55
C LEU A 822 11.59 12.20 -46.57
N ILE A 823 11.66 12.58 -47.85
CA ILE A 823 11.22 11.73 -48.96
C ILE A 823 12.29 10.67 -49.19
N VAL A 824 11.91 9.42 -48.93
CA VAL A 824 12.78 8.25 -49.04
C VAL A 824 12.70 7.66 -50.44
N ASP A 825 11.50 7.64 -51.02
CA ASP A 825 11.23 7.07 -52.34
C ASP A 825 9.87 7.56 -52.87
N THR A 826 9.55 7.22 -54.11
CA THR A 826 8.27 7.53 -54.76
C THR A 826 7.60 6.24 -55.22
N ARG A 827 6.33 6.04 -54.88
CA ARG A 827 5.57 4.82 -55.20
C ARG A 827 4.29 5.13 -55.95
N THR A 828 3.98 4.34 -56.98
CA THR A 828 2.70 4.45 -57.70
C THR A 828 1.76 3.35 -57.23
N LEU A 829 0.62 3.72 -56.66
CA LEU A 829 -0.44 2.80 -56.22
C LEU A 829 -1.77 3.18 -56.89
N ALA A 830 -2.42 2.23 -57.54
CA ALA A 830 -3.71 2.43 -58.22
C ALA A 830 -3.75 3.63 -59.18
N GLY A 831 -2.66 3.85 -59.94
CA GLY A 831 -2.56 4.96 -60.91
C GLY A 831 -2.27 6.34 -60.28
N GLN A 832 -2.11 6.42 -58.97
CA GLN A 832 -1.76 7.63 -58.24
C GLN A 832 -0.36 7.54 -57.63
N THR A 833 0.41 8.60 -57.77
CA THR A 833 1.76 8.70 -57.19
C THR A 833 1.69 9.12 -55.71
N TYR A 834 2.39 8.39 -54.86
CA TYR A 834 2.58 8.64 -53.44
C TYR A 834 4.06 8.86 -53.13
N LEU A 835 4.34 9.82 -52.26
CA LEU A 835 5.65 10.03 -51.67
C LEU A 835 5.78 9.12 -50.44
N ASP A 836 6.86 8.35 -50.38
CA ASP A 836 7.23 7.57 -49.19
C ASP A 836 8.01 8.47 -48.22
N VAL A 837 7.31 8.97 -47.21
CA VAL A 837 7.84 10.01 -46.32
C VAL A 837 8.18 9.42 -44.94
N ALA A 838 9.45 9.54 -44.54
CA ALA A 838 9.92 9.21 -43.20
C ALA A 838 9.68 10.37 -42.23
N TRP A 839 9.27 10.04 -41.00
CA TRP A 839 8.96 11.02 -39.96
C TRP A 839 10.22 11.72 -39.43
N GLY A 840 10.22 13.06 -39.45
CA GLY A 840 11.25 13.89 -38.84
C GLY A 840 10.87 14.44 -37.46
N GLY A 841 11.87 14.65 -36.60
CA GLY A 841 11.70 15.30 -35.31
C GLY A 841 13.02 15.80 -34.72
N PRO A 842 12.96 16.67 -33.69
CA PRO A 842 14.15 17.21 -33.05
C PRO A 842 15.02 16.10 -32.45
N MET A 843 16.33 16.30 -32.48
CA MET A 843 17.28 15.37 -31.86
C MET A 843 17.23 15.49 -30.33
N ASN A 844 16.94 14.39 -29.64
CA ASN A 844 16.99 14.30 -28.18
C ASN A 844 18.33 13.67 -27.75
N ALA A 845 18.75 13.83 -26.48
CA ALA A 845 20.04 13.37 -25.94
C ALA A 845 20.31 11.83 -25.95
N SER A 846 19.49 11.03 -26.63
CA SER A 846 19.71 9.59 -26.84
C SER A 846 20.57 9.34 -28.08
N GLY A 847 21.56 8.45 -27.98
CA GLY A 847 22.52 8.15 -29.04
C GLY A 847 21.90 7.75 -30.40
N VAL A 848 22.65 8.00 -31.48
CA VAL A 848 22.23 7.78 -32.88
C VAL A 848 21.95 6.29 -33.13
N VAL A 849 20.75 6.00 -33.61
CA VAL A 849 20.32 4.62 -33.91
C VAL A 849 20.55 4.32 -35.39
N PRO A 850 21.02 3.12 -35.79
CA PRO A 850 21.46 2.85 -37.17
C PRO A 850 20.41 3.01 -38.29
N HIS A 851 19.11 3.06 -37.95
CA HIS A 851 18.01 3.25 -38.91
C HIS A 851 17.42 4.68 -38.89
N GLU A 852 18.11 5.62 -38.25
CA GLU A 852 17.74 7.04 -38.21
C GLU A 852 18.80 7.87 -38.94
N LEU A 853 18.37 8.68 -39.93
CA LEU A 853 19.24 9.67 -40.55
C LEU A 853 19.23 10.93 -39.67
N SER A 854 20.41 11.38 -39.21
CA SER A 854 20.54 12.60 -38.41
C SER A 854 21.27 13.69 -39.18
N LEU A 855 20.71 14.91 -39.17
CA LEU A 855 21.31 16.13 -39.70
C LEU A 855 21.72 17.02 -38.53
N VAL A 856 23.01 17.06 -38.23
CA VAL A 856 23.57 17.76 -37.05
C VAL A 856 24.69 18.71 -37.43
N GLN A 857 25.39 18.43 -38.54
CA GLN A 857 26.48 19.28 -38.98
C GLN A 857 25.92 20.58 -39.55
N PRO A 858 26.45 21.76 -39.17
CA PRO A 858 25.94 23.05 -39.64
C PRO A 858 25.86 23.14 -41.17
N LYS A 859 26.84 22.58 -41.89
CA LYS A 859 26.85 22.54 -43.35
C LYS A 859 25.66 21.76 -43.93
N GLU A 860 25.37 20.57 -43.38
CA GLU A 860 24.25 19.73 -43.81
C GLU A 860 22.90 20.33 -43.45
N MET A 861 22.81 21.01 -42.31
CA MET A 861 21.60 21.70 -41.86
C MET A 861 21.28 22.92 -42.75
N ILE A 862 22.30 23.65 -43.20
CA ILE A 862 22.16 24.75 -44.15
C ILE A 862 21.72 24.22 -45.52
N GLU A 863 22.35 23.16 -46.03
CA GLU A 863 21.96 22.51 -47.30
C GLU A 863 20.51 21.99 -47.26
N ALA A 864 20.12 21.39 -46.13
CA ALA A 864 18.79 20.83 -45.89
C ALA A 864 17.72 21.87 -45.51
N GLN A 865 18.11 23.13 -45.25
CA GLN A 865 17.26 24.21 -44.72
C GLN A 865 16.49 23.81 -43.45
N VAL A 866 17.22 23.28 -42.46
CA VAL A 866 16.65 22.91 -41.15
C VAL A 866 17.36 23.66 -40.03
N ASP A 867 16.60 24.45 -39.26
CA ASP A 867 17.14 25.37 -38.25
C ASP A 867 17.60 24.70 -36.95
N ILE A 868 17.17 23.45 -36.73
CA ILE A 868 17.50 22.67 -35.53
C ILE A 868 18.02 21.28 -35.90
N PRO A 869 18.94 20.69 -35.12
CA PRO A 869 19.39 19.33 -35.35
C PRO A 869 18.20 18.37 -35.40
N THR A 870 18.00 17.71 -36.54
CA THR A 870 16.78 16.95 -36.85
C THR A 870 17.14 15.54 -37.26
N ARG A 871 16.35 14.58 -36.78
CA ARG A 871 16.47 13.16 -37.13
C ARG A 871 15.24 12.67 -37.87
N PHE A 872 15.45 11.75 -38.82
CA PHE A 872 14.41 11.10 -39.61
C PHE A 872 14.40 9.61 -39.34
N ASN A 873 13.28 9.09 -38.82
CA ASN A 873 13.15 7.68 -38.49
C ASN A 873 12.65 6.88 -39.70
N LEU A 874 13.53 6.10 -40.32
CA LEU A 874 13.24 5.40 -41.57
C LEU A 874 12.36 4.15 -41.40
N ARG A 875 12.06 3.75 -40.15
CA ARG A 875 11.04 2.71 -39.86
C ARG A 875 9.64 3.26 -39.74
N ARG A 876 9.49 4.57 -39.52
CA ARG A 876 8.19 5.25 -39.45
C ARG A 876 7.95 6.01 -40.74
N ARG A 877 7.44 5.27 -41.73
CA ARG A 877 7.13 5.76 -43.06
C ARG A 877 5.64 5.74 -43.33
N ILE A 878 5.15 6.72 -44.08
CA ILE A 878 3.75 6.80 -44.52
C ILE A 878 3.70 7.19 -46.00
N LEU A 879 2.67 6.72 -46.71
CA LEU A 879 2.44 7.11 -48.09
C LEU A 879 1.54 8.33 -48.12
N VAL A 880 2.09 9.46 -48.59
CA VAL A 880 1.37 10.71 -48.75
C VAL A 880 1.13 10.94 -50.25
N PRO A 881 -0.10 11.19 -50.71
CA PRO A 881 -0.34 11.45 -52.14
C PRO A 881 0.46 12.67 -52.59
N GLU A 882 1.19 12.57 -53.71
CA GLU A 882 2.11 13.61 -54.21
C GLU A 882 1.43 14.98 -54.40
N LYS A 883 0.14 14.97 -54.74
CA LYS A 883 -0.68 16.18 -54.97
C LYS A 883 -1.53 16.60 -53.76
N SER A 884 -1.36 15.98 -52.58
CA SER A 884 -2.22 16.26 -51.42
C SER A 884 -1.85 17.55 -50.69
N LYS A 885 -2.69 18.58 -50.85
CA LYS A 885 -2.57 19.85 -50.11
C LYS A 885 -2.96 19.73 -48.63
N ALA A 886 -3.63 18.65 -48.23
CA ALA A 886 -4.05 18.43 -46.84
C ALA A 886 -2.90 17.91 -45.95
N TYR A 887 -1.90 17.26 -46.56
CA TYR A 887 -0.82 16.61 -45.83
C TYR A 887 0.57 17.17 -46.19
N LEU A 888 0.78 17.71 -47.40
CA LEU A 888 2.03 18.38 -47.81
C LEU A 888 1.86 19.90 -47.74
N HIS A 889 2.58 20.55 -46.83
CA HIS A 889 2.44 21.98 -46.53
C HIS A 889 3.56 22.86 -47.12
N GLY A 890 4.69 22.28 -47.54
CA GLY A 890 5.80 23.02 -48.17
C GLY A 890 7.04 22.15 -48.38
N ARG A 891 7.99 22.62 -49.21
CA ARG A 891 9.34 22.05 -49.35
C ARG A 891 10.30 22.89 -48.51
N LEU A 892 11.17 22.23 -47.73
CA LEU A 892 12.23 22.89 -46.97
C LEU A 892 13.49 22.98 -47.84
N GLY A 893 14.18 21.86 -48.06
CA GLY A 893 15.42 21.81 -48.82
C GLY A 893 15.72 20.42 -49.38
N HIS A 894 16.99 20.16 -49.69
CA HIS A 894 17.48 18.86 -50.16
C HIS A 894 18.71 18.46 -49.35
N ILE A 895 18.81 17.19 -48.95
CA ILE A 895 19.99 16.73 -48.21
C ILE A 895 21.22 16.67 -49.14
N GLY A 896 22.39 17.11 -48.67
CA GLY A 896 23.63 17.06 -49.46
C GLY A 896 24.15 15.64 -49.72
N ASP A 897 25.12 15.51 -50.63
CA ASP A 897 25.64 14.21 -51.11
C ASP A 897 26.12 13.27 -49.99
N SER A 898 26.73 13.83 -48.93
CA SER A 898 27.18 13.05 -47.78
C SER A 898 26.01 12.45 -46.99
N ALA A 899 24.94 13.22 -46.78
CA ALA A 899 23.73 12.76 -46.10
C ALA A 899 22.93 11.79 -46.98
N CYS A 900 22.92 12.00 -48.30
CA CYS A 900 22.36 11.08 -49.29
C CYS A 900 23.04 9.70 -49.26
N ALA A 901 24.37 9.65 -49.16
CA ALA A 901 25.11 8.39 -49.03
C ALA A 901 24.74 7.65 -47.74
N ARG A 902 24.65 8.35 -46.60
CA ARG A 902 24.23 7.77 -45.31
C ARG A 902 22.76 7.31 -45.31
N LEU A 903 21.88 7.98 -46.05
CA LEU A 903 20.48 7.56 -46.19
C LEU A 903 20.39 6.14 -46.77
N GLY A 904 21.24 5.79 -47.74
CA GLY A 904 21.31 4.44 -48.29
C GLY A 904 21.64 3.37 -47.24
N GLU A 905 22.66 3.63 -46.42
CA GLU A 905 23.07 2.73 -45.33
C GLU A 905 21.99 2.61 -44.24
N CYS A 906 21.38 3.73 -43.86
CA CYS A 906 20.31 3.76 -42.86
C CYS A 906 19.06 2.99 -43.35
N LEU A 907 18.76 2.99 -44.65
CA LEU A 907 17.65 2.22 -45.24
C LEU A 907 17.91 0.71 -45.21
N LEU A 908 19.15 0.27 -45.45
CA LEU A 908 19.54 -1.14 -45.29
C LEU A 908 19.32 -1.60 -43.84
N HIS A 909 19.66 -0.76 -42.86
CA HIS A 909 19.41 -1.06 -41.44
C HIS A 909 17.94 -0.95 -41.00
N ALA A 910 17.14 -0.12 -41.68
CA ALA A 910 15.71 0.00 -41.41
C ALA A 910 14.97 -1.32 -41.72
N GLY A 911 15.42 -2.05 -42.74
CA GLY A 911 14.82 -3.30 -43.24
C GLY A 911 13.59 -3.06 -44.12
N ASP A 912 12.84 -4.13 -44.42
CA ASP A 912 11.61 -4.05 -45.20
C ASP A 912 10.48 -3.35 -44.41
N VAL A 913 10.24 -2.08 -44.73
CA VAL A 913 9.15 -1.29 -44.18
C VAL A 913 8.12 -1.03 -45.29
N SER A 914 6.88 -1.48 -45.10
CA SER A 914 5.75 -1.30 -46.02
C SER A 914 4.83 -0.17 -45.55
N PRO A 915 5.03 1.08 -45.98
CA PRO A 915 4.20 2.22 -45.57
C PRO A 915 2.77 2.14 -46.17
N VAL A 916 1.78 2.69 -45.45
CA VAL A 916 0.34 2.63 -45.80
C VAL A 916 -0.19 4.03 -46.17
N PRO A 917 -1.20 4.17 -47.07
CA PRO A 917 -1.89 5.43 -47.36
C PRO A 917 -2.70 6.01 -46.18
N ILE A 918 -3.06 7.31 -46.24
CA ILE A 918 -3.50 8.15 -45.11
C ILE A 918 -5.05 8.36 -44.92
N GLN A 919 -5.98 7.47 -45.30
CA GLN A 919 -7.46 7.64 -45.13
C GLN A 919 -8.16 6.33 -44.67
N GLU A 920 -9.32 6.19 -43.98
CA GLU A 920 -10.39 7.02 -43.36
C GLU A 920 -11.24 6.04 -42.48
N THR A 921 -11.63 6.35 -41.22
CA THR A 921 -12.57 5.47 -40.46
C THR A 921 -13.55 6.24 -39.54
N GLY A 922 -14.84 6.27 -39.87
CA GLY A 922 -15.94 6.59 -38.95
C GLY A 922 -16.80 5.34 -38.64
N ARG A 923 -17.35 5.24 -37.41
CA ARG A 923 -18.32 4.19 -36.98
C ARG A 923 -19.40 4.78 -36.02
N PRO A 924 -20.58 4.12 -35.86
CA PRO A 924 -21.85 4.78 -35.53
C PRO A 924 -22.18 4.94 -34.02
N ALA A 925 -23.16 5.80 -33.74
CA ALA A 925 -23.46 6.46 -32.45
C ALA A 925 -24.40 5.71 -31.47
N ARG A 926 -24.25 6.01 -30.17
CA ARG A 926 -25.20 5.73 -29.06
C ARG A 926 -25.69 7.08 -28.49
N ALA A 927 -26.30 7.11 -27.30
CA ALA A 927 -27.10 8.26 -26.82
C ALA A 927 -26.37 9.20 -25.85
N LEU A 928 -26.52 10.52 -26.07
CA LEU A 928 -25.90 11.64 -25.35
C LEU A 928 -26.29 11.75 -23.88
N THR A 929 -25.35 12.21 -23.03
CA THR A 929 -25.56 12.42 -21.60
C THR A 929 -25.48 13.92 -21.26
N ILE A 930 -26.54 14.47 -20.64
CA ILE A 930 -26.61 15.86 -20.19
C ILE A 930 -26.42 15.91 -18.67
N GLU A 931 -25.43 16.65 -18.19
CA GLU A 931 -25.13 16.79 -16.76
C GLU A 931 -25.48 18.20 -16.28
N ARG A 932 -26.49 18.31 -15.40
CA ARG A 932 -26.88 19.57 -14.75
C ARG A 932 -26.57 19.53 -13.26
N ARG A 933 -26.05 20.64 -12.73
CA ARG A 933 -25.96 20.83 -11.27
C ARG A 933 -27.35 21.20 -10.76
N ARG A 934 -27.98 20.36 -9.92
CA ARG A 934 -29.28 20.72 -9.31
C ARG A 934 -29.16 21.99 -8.47
N THR A 935 -29.76 23.09 -8.92
CA THR A 935 -29.96 24.32 -8.14
C THR A 935 -31.46 24.67 -8.05
N LYS A 936 -31.88 25.07 -6.83
CA LYS A 936 -33.22 25.46 -6.37
C LYS A 936 -34.35 24.41 -6.50
N SER A 937 -34.80 23.91 -5.34
CA SER A 937 -36.19 23.45 -5.19
C SER A 937 -37.10 24.66 -5.33
N VAL A 938 -37.57 24.93 -6.54
CA VAL A 938 -38.77 25.74 -6.73
C VAL A 938 -39.91 24.91 -6.14
N ARG A 939 -40.52 25.39 -5.05
CA ARG A 939 -41.81 24.84 -4.61
C ARG A 939 -42.77 24.99 -5.79
N PRO A 940 -43.49 23.94 -6.23
CA PRO A 940 -44.54 24.14 -7.23
C PRO A 940 -45.54 25.13 -6.64
N GLY A 941 -45.68 26.28 -7.32
CA GLY A 941 -46.78 27.18 -7.07
C GLY A 941 -48.07 26.42 -7.35
N LEU A 942 -48.95 26.35 -6.37
CA LEU A 942 -50.33 25.94 -6.57
C LEU A 942 -50.98 26.93 -7.55
N SER A 943 -51.10 26.52 -8.81
CA SER A 943 -52.01 27.14 -9.76
C SER A 943 -53.33 26.37 -9.72
N ARG A 944 -54.31 26.99 -9.05
CA ARG A 944 -55.76 26.71 -8.99
C ARG A 944 -56.22 25.31 -8.65
#